data_AF-A0A2N0VWB5-F1
#
_entry.id   AF-A0A2N0VWB5-F1
#
_cell.length_a   1.000
_cell.length_b   1.000
_cell.length_c   1.000
_cell.angle_alpha   90.00
_cell.angle_beta   90.00
_cell.angle_gamma   90.00
#
_symmetry.space_group_name_H-M   'P 1'
#
loop_
_entity.id
_entity.type
_entity.pdbx_description
1 polymer ?
#
loop_
_entity_poly.entity_id
_entity_poly.type
_entity_poly.pdbx_seq_one_letter_code
_entity_poly.pdbx_strand_id
1 'polypeptide(L)'
;MADIFQWDRFALLLAHSSFSIDPTLRDIPAGTLALGLGDGASEGIALNCKNSQRYRSVSAWLWNLTDAERQVLKTRAQASPVSQVVIEDFSLDSCFAWLLYNALTLSETAEFPEGLEKWVSYIDHWEQGSYLDGDDFSRSAACLHTVFAHAQLNAARNERHQYDSLRLQSGFTRCIQLLSELVNQTDAPNNGIQPVASAEYQGAAAALAYEHQLYQLAIPRAATCQLLVAQSDSQRKVLVDALFLNEQHASGLFKIFARNDRTRSWSKNGFTLLGIYRPQEQGTGNDVVISVDPKSGVSLQNIWQALEQEENVRWNGQRPCDKPRLLRSYNNESGPLPSSPNQPWWDDAGSYTLLGAPKRLESGELGSKLDWWQDILPLIWQKGFVDNLTPRLEQVYNTQMLNEGQKRVCVWRWSQPDSRLQQSDTSSYLVDTPSFQAWLAGTSQTTPPVTPYDLPQADRFDAWWQSDVLVVGHQQGVSLFSRSADNPALDGLLVVAQRIATLSDGYAAFLTQIREIFKKWPKQLKQYASAIEDKQWEEEIFALRVNALNVLNSSETLFSTADENRLSEMLQHQWGLHDRRGALFSQLDRLDQLMQDAISRQNARRHRIYGSLFSALGMGIAASHVWEPVRDILTTNEYEWQLMLFKEPDVSTQHLADIAGQSAHFELITLVVFVAFALLGFVLFWFFDIRSQED
;
A
#
# COMPACT_ATOMS: atom_id res chain seq x y z
N MET A 1 -21.38 -42.72 17.87
CA MET A 1 -20.32 -42.70 18.88
C MET A 1 -20.90 -42.03 20.12
N ALA A 2 -20.49 -42.41 21.33
CA ALA A 2 -20.87 -41.64 22.51
C ALA A 2 -20.13 -40.31 22.47
N ASP A 3 -20.80 -39.21 22.82
CA ASP A 3 -20.17 -37.89 22.89
C ASP A 3 -19.06 -37.92 23.95
N ILE A 4 -17.84 -37.54 23.55
CA ILE A 4 -16.68 -37.40 24.44
C ILE A 4 -16.98 -36.32 25.49
N PHE A 5 -17.57 -35.21 25.05
CA PHE A 5 -17.99 -34.10 25.88
C PHE A 5 -19.51 -33.97 25.89
N GLN A 6 -20.14 -34.27 27.04
CA GLN A 6 -21.58 -34.08 27.24
C GLN A 6 -21.89 -32.63 27.62
N TRP A 7 -22.38 -31.86 26.66
CA TRP A 7 -22.63 -30.42 26.81
C TRP A 7 -23.45 -30.06 28.05
N ASP A 8 -24.53 -30.79 28.33
CA ASP A 8 -25.44 -30.51 29.45
C ASP A 8 -24.72 -30.44 30.81
N ARG A 9 -23.67 -31.26 31.00
CA ARG A 9 -22.86 -31.25 32.22
C ARG A 9 -22.02 -29.98 32.35
N PHE A 10 -21.45 -29.51 31.25
CA PHE A 10 -20.62 -28.31 31.23
C PHE A 10 -21.43 -27.02 31.29
N ALA A 11 -22.61 -27.01 30.66
CA ALA A 11 -23.53 -25.87 30.69
C ALA A 11 -23.92 -25.48 32.13
N LEU A 12 -24.16 -26.47 33.00
CA LEU A 12 -24.47 -26.23 34.41
C LEU A 12 -23.30 -25.57 35.16
N LEU A 13 -22.07 -26.03 34.95
CA LEU A 13 -20.88 -25.46 35.59
C LEU A 13 -20.66 -24.01 35.17
N LEU A 14 -20.86 -23.72 33.89
CA LEU A 14 -20.74 -22.37 33.33
C LEU A 14 -21.82 -21.45 33.88
N ALA A 15 -23.08 -21.91 34.00
CA ALA A 15 -24.20 -21.10 34.48
C ALA A 15 -24.03 -20.59 35.92
N HIS A 16 -23.28 -21.32 36.76
CA HIS A 16 -23.03 -20.97 38.16
C HIS A 16 -21.75 -20.16 38.39
N SER A 17 -20.98 -19.87 37.35
CA SER A 17 -19.70 -19.17 37.44
C SER A 17 -19.81 -17.72 36.96
N SER A 18 -19.20 -16.79 37.68
CA SER A 18 -18.98 -15.41 37.22
C SER A 18 -17.72 -15.31 36.36
N PHE A 19 -17.69 -14.38 35.40
CA PHE A 19 -16.59 -14.25 34.44
C PHE A 19 -15.95 -12.85 34.45
N SER A 20 -14.63 -12.79 34.33
CA SER A 20 -13.89 -11.53 34.22
C SER A 20 -12.60 -11.71 33.41
N ILE A 21 -12.10 -10.61 32.84
CA ILE A 21 -10.78 -10.55 32.19
C ILE A 21 -9.89 -9.65 33.03
N ASP A 22 -8.81 -10.21 33.56
CA ASP A 22 -7.75 -9.46 34.26
C ASP A 22 -6.37 -10.04 33.91
N PRO A 23 -5.70 -9.52 32.87
CA PRO A 23 -4.41 -10.03 32.44
C PRO A 23 -3.28 -9.74 33.44
N THR A 24 -3.55 -8.94 34.48
CA THR A 24 -2.58 -8.60 35.53
C THR A 24 -2.69 -9.48 36.77
N LEU A 25 -3.70 -10.37 36.82
CA LEU A 25 -3.90 -11.25 37.96
C LEU A 25 -2.74 -12.23 38.13
N ARG A 26 -2.05 -12.13 39.27
CA ARG A 26 -0.94 -13.02 39.67
C ARG A 26 -1.34 -13.96 40.80
N ASP A 27 -1.87 -13.40 41.88
CA ASP A 27 -2.35 -14.15 43.04
C ASP A 27 -3.83 -14.53 42.85
N ILE A 28 -4.10 -15.83 42.73
CA ILE A 28 -5.46 -16.32 42.46
C ILE A 28 -6.21 -16.59 43.78
N PRO A 29 -7.34 -15.91 44.04
CA PRO A 29 -8.14 -16.14 45.24
C PRO A 29 -8.76 -17.54 45.29
N ALA A 30 -9.06 -18.03 46.49
CA ALA A 30 -9.86 -19.25 46.66
C ALA A 30 -11.19 -19.17 45.88
N GLY A 31 -11.66 -20.30 45.34
CA GLY A 31 -12.87 -20.37 44.52
C GLY A 31 -12.73 -19.77 43.11
N THR A 32 -11.52 -19.34 42.71
CA THR A 32 -11.25 -18.77 41.39
C THR A 32 -10.42 -19.72 40.52
N LEU A 33 -10.83 -19.88 39.26
CA LEU A 33 -10.07 -20.55 38.21
C LEU A 33 -9.51 -19.49 37.26
N ALA A 34 -8.18 -19.42 37.10
CA ALA A 34 -7.54 -18.54 36.13
C ALA A 34 -7.03 -19.35 34.93
N LEU A 35 -7.43 -18.98 33.72
CA LEU A 35 -7.00 -19.59 32.45
C LEU A 35 -5.96 -18.71 31.76
N GLY A 36 -4.76 -19.24 31.50
CA GLY A 36 -3.65 -18.50 30.87
C GLY A 36 -2.96 -17.50 31.80
N LEU A 37 -3.33 -17.46 33.07
CA LEU A 37 -2.96 -16.43 34.05
C LEU A 37 -2.50 -17.02 35.39
N GLY A 38 -1.87 -16.16 36.20
CA GLY A 38 -1.46 -16.48 37.56
C GLY A 38 -0.12 -17.19 37.69
N ASP A 39 0.44 -17.10 38.89
CA ASP A 39 1.72 -17.72 39.26
C ASP A 39 1.46 -18.95 40.16
N GLY A 40 2.40 -19.90 40.21
CA GLY A 40 2.16 -21.25 40.77
C GLY A 40 1.79 -21.33 42.27
N ALA A 41 1.96 -20.23 43.03
CA ALA A 41 1.59 -20.15 44.44
C ALA A 41 0.32 -19.29 44.60
N SER A 42 -0.84 -19.93 44.66
CA SER A 42 -2.13 -19.26 44.84
C SER A 42 -3.12 -20.16 45.58
N GLU A 43 -4.13 -19.57 46.25
CA GLU A 43 -5.18 -20.33 46.94
C GLU A 43 -6.17 -20.95 45.95
N GLY A 44 -6.48 -20.25 44.86
CA GLY A 44 -7.27 -20.74 43.73
C GLY A 44 -6.51 -21.64 42.77
N ILE A 45 -7.03 -21.81 41.55
CA ILE A 45 -6.47 -22.72 40.55
C ILE A 45 -5.92 -21.91 39.37
N ALA A 46 -4.60 -22.01 39.15
CA ALA A 46 -3.91 -21.45 37.98
C ALA A 46 -3.76 -22.53 36.90
N LEU A 47 -4.35 -22.33 35.73
CA LEU A 47 -4.06 -23.13 34.54
C LEU A 47 -3.19 -22.28 33.60
N ASN A 48 -1.87 -22.35 33.80
CA ASN A 48 -0.92 -21.51 33.09
C ASN A 48 0.41 -22.24 32.86
N CYS A 49 0.86 -22.31 31.60
CA CYS A 49 2.13 -22.91 31.22
C CYS A 49 3.24 -21.88 30.93
N LYS A 50 2.99 -20.57 31.06
CA LYS A 50 3.97 -19.51 30.71
C LYS A 50 5.25 -19.55 31.55
N ASN A 51 5.19 -20.14 32.74
CA ASN A 51 6.38 -20.35 33.61
C ASN A 51 7.13 -21.65 33.25
N SER A 52 6.55 -22.50 32.40
CA SER A 52 7.20 -23.71 31.90
C SER A 52 8.02 -23.38 30.65
N GLN A 53 9.31 -23.69 30.68
CA GLN A 53 10.13 -23.64 29.45
C GLN A 53 9.78 -24.78 28.47
N ARG A 54 8.95 -25.75 28.88
CA ARG A 54 8.68 -26.99 28.14
C ARG A 54 7.41 -26.93 27.29
N TYR A 55 6.40 -26.16 27.68
CA TYR A 55 5.08 -26.18 27.01
C TYR A 55 4.65 -24.78 26.61
N ARG A 56 4.14 -24.63 25.38
CA ARG A 56 3.52 -23.39 24.89
C ARG A 56 1.98 -23.42 24.99
N SER A 57 1.37 -24.60 24.91
CA SER A 57 -0.06 -24.82 25.13
C SER A 57 -0.37 -25.25 26.57
N VAL A 58 -1.37 -24.61 27.19
CA VAL A 58 -1.94 -24.96 28.49
C VAL A 58 -2.60 -26.33 28.43
N SER A 59 -3.28 -26.65 27.32
CA SER A 59 -3.88 -27.96 27.11
C SER A 59 -2.85 -29.08 27.06
N ALA A 60 -1.74 -28.87 26.34
CA ALA A 60 -0.63 -29.82 26.28
C ALA A 60 0.04 -30.00 27.64
N TRP A 61 0.21 -28.92 28.41
CA TRP A 61 0.71 -29.00 29.78
C TRP A 61 -0.22 -29.83 30.69
N LEU A 62 -1.53 -29.54 30.68
CA LEU A 62 -2.54 -30.29 31.44
C LEU A 62 -2.56 -31.79 31.09
N TRP A 63 -2.51 -32.09 29.80
CA TRP A 63 -2.50 -33.46 29.30
C TRP A 63 -1.30 -34.26 29.83
N ASN A 64 -0.14 -33.61 29.93
CA ASN A 64 1.12 -34.24 30.34
C ASN A 64 1.40 -34.16 31.85
N LEU A 65 0.44 -33.72 32.67
CA LEU A 65 0.56 -33.84 34.13
C LEU A 65 0.68 -35.31 34.54
N THR A 66 1.55 -35.58 35.51
CA THR A 66 1.66 -36.88 36.16
C THR A 66 0.39 -37.23 36.92
N ASP A 67 0.15 -38.52 37.18
CA ASP A 67 -1.04 -38.97 37.94
C ASP A 67 -1.14 -38.30 39.31
N ALA A 68 0.00 -38.08 39.97
CA ALA A 68 0.07 -37.37 41.24
C ALA A 68 -0.38 -35.91 41.11
N GLU A 69 0.10 -35.19 40.09
CA GLU A 69 -0.30 -33.80 39.82
C GLU A 69 -1.78 -33.69 39.45
N ARG A 70 -2.30 -34.61 38.63
CA ARG A 70 -3.73 -34.70 38.29
C ARG A 70 -4.59 -34.89 39.54
N GLN A 71 -4.19 -35.79 40.43
CA GLN A 71 -4.93 -36.05 41.66
C GLN A 71 -4.89 -34.86 42.63
N VAL A 72 -3.76 -34.14 42.72
CA VAL A 72 -3.67 -32.89 43.48
C VAL A 72 -4.62 -31.84 42.91
N LEU A 73 -4.62 -31.64 41.59
CA LEU A 73 -5.50 -30.67 40.93
C LEU A 73 -6.98 -30.99 41.16
N LYS A 74 -7.37 -32.27 41.04
CA LYS A 74 -8.73 -32.74 41.33
C LYS A 74 -9.12 -32.52 42.79
N THR A 75 -8.23 -32.83 43.73
CA THR A 75 -8.47 -32.63 45.17
C THR A 75 -8.68 -31.15 45.49
N ARG A 76 -7.87 -30.26 44.89
CA ARG A 76 -8.03 -28.80 45.06
C ARG A 76 -9.37 -28.31 44.51
N ALA A 77 -9.77 -28.78 43.32
CA ALA A 77 -11.06 -28.42 42.72
C ALA A 77 -12.26 -28.85 43.58
N GLN A 78 -12.16 -29.99 44.26
CA GLN A 78 -13.20 -30.47 45.19
C GLN A 78 -13.22 -29.71 46.52
N ALA A 79 -12.05 -29.29 47.02
CA ALA A 79 -11.93 -28.54 48.26
C ALA A 79 -12.44 -27.09 48.16
N SER A 80 -12.29 -26.48 46.98
CA SER A 80 -12.74 -25.11 46.71
C SER A 80 -13.47 -25.06 45.36
N PRO A 81 -14.80 -25.28 45.34
CA PRO A 81 -15.59 -25.22 44.12
C PRO A 81 -15.43 -23.87 43.42
N VAL A 82 -15.24 -23.91 42.11
CA VAL A 82 -15.03 -22.71 41.29
C VAL A 82 -16.34 -21.93 41.17
N SER A 83 -16.34 -20.67 41.62
CA SER A 83 -17.45 -19.71 41.47
C SER A 83 -17.10 -18.53 40.56
N GLN A 84 -15.81 -18.34 40.26
CA GLN A 84 -15.31 -17.29 39.39
C GLN A 84 -14.29 -17.86 38.41
N VAL A 85 -14.42 -17.49 37.14
CA VAL A 85 -13.45 -17.81 36.08
C VAL A 85 -12.84 -16.51 35.57
N VAL A 86 -11.53 -16.40 35.69
CA VAL A 86 -10.75 -15.29 35.15
C VAL A 86 -10.00 -15.80 33.92
N ILE A 87 -10.21 -15.13 32.79
CA ILE A 87 -9.67 -15.59 31.50
C ILE A 87 -8.76 -14.53 30.90
N GLU A 88 -7.65 -14.96 30.32
CA GLU A 88 -6.83 -14.11 29.47
C GLU A 88 -7.54 -13.81 28.16
N ASP A 89 -8.04 -14.84 27.50
CA ASP A 89 -8.69 -14.79 26.19
C ASP A 89 -9.66 -15.97 25.99
N PHE A 90 -10.28 -16.01 24.81
CA PHE A 90 -11.15 -17.10 24.35
C PHE A 90 -10.40 -17.98 23.33
N SER A 91 -9.07 -18.08 23.43
CA SER A 91 -8.30 -18.90 22.48
C SER A 91 -8.77 -20.35 22.49
N LEU A 92 -8.50 -21.06 21.39
CA LEU A 92 -8.79 -22.48 21.28
C LEU A 92 -8.14 -23.26 22.43
N ASP A 93 -6.90 -22.93 22.79
CA ASP A 93 -6.17 -23.55 23.87
C ASP A 93 -6.80 -23.26 25.26
N SER A 94 -7.18 -22.01 25.56
CA SER A 94 -7.87 -21.67 26.82
C SER A 94 -9.22 -22.40 26.95
N CYS A 95 -10.02 -22.44 25.88
CA CYS A 95 -11.31 -23.13 25.87
C CYS A 95 -11.14 -24.66 25.99
N PHE A 96 -10.16 -25.25 25.32
CA PHE A 96 -9.90 -26.69 25.41
C PHE A 96 -9.29 -27.08 26.76
N ALA A 97 -8.41 -26.25 27.33
CA ALA A 97 -7.88 -26.44 28.68
C ALA A 97 -8.99 -26.44 29.73
N TRP A 98 -10.01 -25.59 29.57
CA TRP A 98 -11.19 -25.60 30.42
C TRP A 98 -11.99 -26.91 30.29
N LEU A 99 -12.18 -27.43 29.07
CA LEU A 99 -12.82 -28.73 28.84
C LEU A 99 -12.03 -29.87 29.49
N LEU A 100 -10.72 -29.91 29.30
CA LEU A 100 -9.83 -30.91 29.90
C LEU A 100 -9.88 -30.85 31.43
N TYR A 101 -9.78 -29.65 32.01
CA TYR A 101 -9.86 -29.46 33.46
C TYR A 101 -11.17 -30.00 34.03
N ASN A 102 -12.31 -29.68 33.42
CA ASN A 102 -13.60 -30.16 33.92
C ASN A 102 -13.82 -31.65 33.66
N ALA A 103 -13.33 -32.20 32.54
CA ALA A 103 -13.34 -33.64 32.32
C ALA A 103 -12.54 -34.39 33.39
N LEU A 104 -11.38 -33.86 33.77
CA LEU A 104 -10.53 -34.43 34.83
C LEU A 104 -11.19 -34.36 36.21
N THR A 105 -11.78 -33.22 36.57
CA THR A 105 -12.38 -33.02 37.91
C THR A 105 -13.68 -33.79 38.09
N LEU A 106 -14.44 -34.01 37.02
CA LEU A 106 -15.67 -34.81 37.00
C LEU A 106 -15.41 -36.31 36.84
N SER A 107 -14.24 -36.72 36.34
CA SER A 107 -13.86 -38.14 36.18
C SER A 107 -13.69 -38.82 37.53
N GLU A 108 -14.16 -40.07 37.68
CA GLU A 108 -13.96 -40.85 38.91
C GLU A 108 -12.49 -41.27 39.09
N THR A 109 -11.82 -41.65 38.01
CA THR A 109 -10.46 -42.20 38.00
C THR A 109 -9.35 -41.15 37.82
N ALA A 110 -9.70 -39.87 37.61
CA ALA A 110 -8.76 -38.80 37.26
C ALA A 110 -8.01 -39.05 35.93
N GLU A 111 -8.66 -39.77 35.02
CA GLU A 111 -8.20 -39.99 33.65
C GLU A 111 -8.97 -39.09 32.68
N PHE A 112 -8.33 -38.74 31.57
CA PHE A 112 -8.96 -38.03 30.46
C PHE A 112 -9.71 -39.03 29.54
N PRO A 113 -10.77 -38.59 28.85
CA PRO A 113 -11.41 -39.38 27.81
C PRO A 113 -10.43 -39.82 26.69
N GLU A 114 -10.60 -41.04 26.20
CA GLU A 114 -9.84 -41.56 25.04
C GLU A 114 -10.12 -40.74 23.77
N GLY A 115 -9.12 -40.59 22.91
CA GLY A 115 -9.25 -39.94 21.60
C GLY A 115 -8.93 -38.44 21.60
N LEU A 116 -8.76 -37.83 22.77
CA LEU A 116 -8.41 -36.42 22.90
C LEU A 116 -6.93 -36.13 22.58
N GLU A 117 -6.08 -37.17 22.46
CA GLU A 117 -4.64 -37.03 22.21
C GLU A 117 -4.38 -36.26 20.90
N LYS A 118 -5.18 -36.55 19.88
CA LYS A 118 -5.10 -35.91 18.55
C LYS A 118 -5.46 -34.44 18.61
N TRP A 119 -6.47 -34.08 19.42
CA TRP A 119 -6.88 -32.69 19.64
C TRP A 119 -5.84 -31.91 20.44
N VAL A 120 -5.29 -32.50 21.51
CA VAL A 120 -4.18 -31.89 22.26
C VAL A 120 -3.01 -31.61 21.34
N SER A 121 -2.62 -32.59 20.52
CA SER A 121 -1.52 -32.42 19.57
C SER A 121 -1.83 -31.33 18.55
N TYR A 122 -3.02 -31.29 17.98
CA TYR A 122 -3.44 -30.26 17.03
C TYR A 122 -3.35 -28.84 17.62
N ILE A 123 -3.87 -28.66 18.83
CA ILE A 123 -3.87 -27.37 19.53
C ILE A 123 -2.45 -26.93 19.88
N ASP A 124 -1.60 -27.86 20.36
CA ASP A 124 -0.19 -27.56 20.65
C ASP A 124 0.56 -27.10 19.39
N HIS A 125 0.32 -27.75 18.25
CA HIS A 125 0.88 -27.31 16.97
C HIS A 125 0.35 -25.92 16.57
N TRP A 126 -0.94 -25.64 16.76
CA TRP A 126 -1.52 -24.33 16.49
C TRP A 126 -0.85 -23.22 17.34
N GLU A 127 -0.67 -23.45 18.64
CA GLU A 127 0.01 -22.51 19.54
C GLU A 127 1.51 -22.32 19.21
N GLN A 128 2.13 -23.30 18.56
CA GLN A 128 3.48 -23.18 18.01
C GLN A 128 3.52 -22.44 16.65
N GLY A 129 2.36 -21.99 16.14
CA GLY A 129 2.23 -21.32 14.85
C GLY A 129 2.22 -22.28 13.66
N SER A 130 2.00 -23.58 13.88
CA SER A 130 1.92 -24.57 12.82
C SER A 130 0.50 -24.69 12.27
N TYR A 131 0.28 -24.19 11.06
CA TYR A 131 -1.01 -24.31 10.36
C TYR A 131 -1.14 -25.65 9.64
N LEU A 132 -2.03 -26.52 10.12
CA LEU A 132 -2.12 -27.92 9.66
C LEU A 132 -3.24 -28.17 8.65
N ASP A 133 -4.18 -27.24 8.49
CA ASP A 133 -5.45 -27.46 7.79
C ASP A 133 -5.43 -27.12 6.28
N GLY A 134 -4.24 -26.86 5.73
CA GLY A 134 -4.07 -26.51 4.31
C GLY A 134 -4.70 -25.17 3.91
N ASP A 135 -5.07 -25.04 2.64
CA ASP A 135 -5.57 -23.79 2.05
C ASP A 135 -7.08 -23.54 2.31
N ASP A 136 -7.82 -24.52 2.85
CA ASP A 136 -9.27 -24.40 3.12
C ASP A 136 -9.55 -24.11 4.60
N PHE A 137 -9.57 -22.82 4.93
CA PHE A 137 -9.79 -22.32 6.30
C PHE A 137 -11.17 -22.70 6.87
N SER A 138 -12.16 -23.00 6.01
CA SER A 138 -13.51 -23.39 6.46
C SER A 138 -13.54 -24.78 7.09
N ARG A 139 -12.49 -25.58 6.85
CA ARG A 139 -12.30 -26.91 7.42
C ARG A 139 -11.29 -26.92 8.56
N SER A 140 -10.82 -25.76 9.01
CA SER A 140 -9.92 -25.62 10.14
C SER A 140 -10.71 -25.33 11.43
N ALA A 141 -10.62 -26.25 12.39
CA ALA A 141 -11.21 -26.05 13.72
C ALA A 141 -10.62 -24.82 14.40
N ALA A 142 -9.30 -24.62 14.29
CA ALA A 142 -8.61 -23.47 14.85
C ALA A 142 -9.04 -22.16 14.20
N CYS A 143 -9.10 -22.09 12.86
CA CYS A 143 -9.56 -20.87 12.20
C CYS A 143 -10.99 -20.51 12.60
N LEU A 144 -11.91 -21.48 12.55
CA LEU A 144 -13.32 -21.26 12.90
C LEU A 144 -13.49 -20.87 14.38
N HIS A 145 -12.79 -21.53 15.30
CA HIS A 145 -12.86 -21.18 16.71
C HIS A 145 -12.27 -19.79 16.97
N THR A 146 -11.10 -19.46 16.39
CA THR A 146 -10.43 -18.17 16.60
C THR A 146 -11.30 -16.99 16.17
N VAL A 147 -11.89 -17.03 14.97
CA VAL A 147 -12.76 -15.92 14.51
C VAL A 147 -14.04 -15.82 15.33
N PHE A 148 -14.59 -16.96 15.74
CA PHE A 148 -15.79 -16.99 16.57
C PHE A 148 -15.51 -16.41 17.97
N ALA A 149 -14.40 -16.83 18.57
CA ALA A 149 -13.90 -16.33 19.85
C ALA A 149 -13.67 -14.82 19.82
N HIS A 150 -13.00 -14.29 18.80
CA HIS A 150 -12.81 -12.85 18.63
C HIS A 150 -14.13 -12.10 18.47
N ALA A 151 -15.08 -12.65 17.70
CA ALA A 151 -16.40 -12.05 17.56
C ALA A 151 -17.16 -12.00 18.89
N GLN A 152 -17.11 -13.08 19.70
CA GLN A 152 -17.75 -13.10 21.02
C GLN A 152 -17.08 -12.13 22.00
N LEU A 153 -15.75 -12.09 22.02
CA LEU A 153 -14.99 -11.22 22.90
C LEU A 153 -15.26 -9.73 22.58
N ASN A 154 -15.32 -9.39 21.29
CA ASN A 154 -15.69 -8.04 20.86
C ASN A 154 -17.13 -7.67 21.24
N ALA A 155 -18.08 -8.59 21.11
CA ALA A 155 -19.47 -8.37 21.52
C ALA A 155 -19.64 -8.19 23.05
N ALA A 156 -18.71 -8.72 23.84
CA ALA A 156 -18.68 -8.55 25.30
C ALA A 156 -18.14 -7.20 25.77
N ARG A 157 -17.51 -6.41 24.88
CA ARG A 157 -17.04 -5.05 25.20
C ARG A 157 -18.18 -4.04 25.10
N ASN A 158 -18.26 -3.14 26.07
CA ASN A 158 -19.14 -1.98 26.01
C ASN A 158 -18.48 -0.80 25.28
N GLU A 159 -19.23 0.30 25.10
CA GLU A 159 -18.74 1.53 24.43
C GLU A 159 -17.52 2.16 25.12
N ARG A 160 -17.28 1.84 26.41
CA ARG A 160 -16.10 2.27 27.18
C ARG A 160 -14.96 1.26 27.12
N HIS A 161 -15.03 0.28 26.21
CA HIS A 161 -14.08 -0.82 26.05
C HIS A 161 -13.89 -1.72 27.29
N GLN A 162 -14.81 -1.66 28.25
CA GLN A 162 -14.85 -2.54 29.42
C GLN A 162 -15.66 -3.79 29.10
N TYR A 163 -15.27 -4.92 29.69
CA TYR A 163 -15.96 -6.18 29.50
C TYR A 163 -17.14 -6.34 30.47
N ASP A 164 -18.29 -6.73 29.93
CA ASP A 164 -19.47 -7.09 30.72
C ASP A 164 -19.41 -8.57 31.14
N SER A 165 -19.55 -8.85 32.43
CA SER A 165 -19.39 -10.21 32.99
C SER A 165 -20.40 -11.22 32.42
N LEU A 166 -21.66 -10.82 32.22
CA LEU A 166 -22.71 -11.70 31.69
C LEU A 166 -22.47 -12.00 30.21
N ARG A 167 -22.05 -11.00 29.44
CA ARG A 167 -21.68 -11.20 28.03
C ARG A 167 -20.41 -12.03 27.88
N LEU A 168 -19.43 -11.88 28.77
CA LEU A 168 -18.25 -12.74 28.80
C LEU A 168 -18.64 -14.20 29.06
N GLN A 169 -19.45 -14.44 30.09
CA GLN A 169 -19.97 -15.78 30.40
C GLN A 169 -20.70 -16.38 29.19
N SER A 170 -21.62 -15.63 28.60
CA SER A 170 -22.38 -16.08 27.42
C SER A 170 -21.48 -16.36 26.22
N GLY A 171 -20.53 -15.46 25.92
CA GLY A 171 -19.58 -15.61 24.82
C GLY A 171 -18.67 -16.82 24.99
N PHE A 172 -18.09 -17.00 26.18
CA PHE A 172 -17.25 -18.15 26.52
C PHE A 172 -18.06 -19.46 26.44
N THR A 173 -19.28 -19.48 26.97
CA THR A 173 -20.20 -20.62 26.90
C THR A 173 -20.42 -21.07 25.46
N ARG A 174 -20.67 -20.13 24.54
CA ARG A 174 -20.85 -20.44 23.12
C ARG A 174 -19.58 -20.97 22.46
N CYS A 175 -18.40 -20.49 22.86
CA CYS A 175 -17.13 -21.02 22.36
C CYS A 175 -16.90 -22.46 22.83
N ILE A 176 -17.18 -22.77 24.10
CA ILE A 176 -17.13 -24.14 24.63
C ILE A 176 -18.13 -25.06 23.91
N GLN A 177 -19.33 -24.57 23.64
CA GLN A 177 -20.34 -25.33 22.91
C GLN A 177 -19.86 -25.67 21.49
N LEU A 178 -19.38 -24.68 20.74
CA LEU A 178 -18.78 -24.89 19.43
C LEU A 178 -17.67 -25.94 19.48
N LEU A 179 -16.72 -25.77 20.40
CA LEU A 179 -15.57 -26.66 20.52
C LEU A 179 -15.98 -28.10 20.89
N SER A 180 -16.94 -28.26 21.80
CA SER A 180 -17.46 -29.57 22.19
C SER A 180 -18.09 -30.30 21.01
N GLU A 181 -18.88 -29.58 20.20
CA GLU A 181 -19.49 -30.13 18.99
C GLU A 181 -18.44 -30.56 17.96
N LEU A 182 -17.41 -29.74 17.73
CA LEU A 182 -16.32 -30.06 16.81
C LEU A 182 -15.54 -31.30 17.26
N VAL A 183 -15.22 -31.42 18.55
CA VAL A 183 -14.50 -32.56 19.13
C VAL A 183 -15.35 -33.84 19.02
N ASN A 184 -16.63 -33.77 19.36
CA ASN A 184 -17.52 -34.94 19.32
C ASN A 184 -17.73 -35.47 17.89
N GLN A 185 -17.65 -34.61 16.88
CA GLN A 185 -17.89 -34.98 15.47
C GLN A 185 -16.62 -35.28 14.69
N THR A 186 -15.45 -34.91 15.20
CA THR A 186 -14.17 -35.06 14.50
C THR A 186 -13.14 -35.75 15.39
N ASP A 187 -12.80 -37.00 15.07
CA ASP A 187 -11.75 -37.77 15.77
C ASP A 187 -10.34 -37.19 15.49
N ALA A 188 -10.04 -36.84 14.23
CA ALA A 188 -8.74 -36.34 13.82
C ALA A 188 -8.85 -34.94 13.19
N PRO A 189 -8.63 -33.84 13.95
CA PRO A 189 -8.81 -32.47 13.45
C PRO A 189 -7.90 -32.13 12.25
N ASN A 190 -6.71 -32.71 12.17
CA ASN A 190 -5.77 -32.54 11.04
C ASN A 190 -6.33 -32.96 9.67
N ASN A 191 -7.37 -33.80 9.63
CA ASN A 191 -8.00 -34.23 8.39
C ASN A 191 -9.06 -33.22 7.89
N GLY A 192 -9.25 -32.12 8.63
CA GLY A 192 -10.25 -31.10 8.40
C GLY A 192 -11.61 -31.47 9.00
N ILE A 193 -12.26 -30.50 9.61
CA ILE A 193 -13.60 -30.67 10.20
C ILE A 193 -14.69 -30.70 9.13
N GLN A 194 -15.81 -31.33 9.46
CA GLN A 194 -17.02 -31.32 8.65
C GLN A 194 -17.98 -30.23 9.11
N PRO A 195 -18.83 -29.70 8.22
CA PRO A 195 -19.86 -28.75 8.61
C PRO A 195 -20.80 -29.31 9.67
N VAL A 196 -21.06 -28.53 10.72
CA VAL A 196 -21.95 -28.89 11.82
C VAL A 196 -23.24 -28.09 11.73
N ALA A 197 -24.38 -28.76 11.92
CA ALA A 197 -25.69 -28.12 11.91
C ALA A 197 -26.01 -27.46 13.28
N SER A 198 -25.25 -26.44 13.67
CA SER A 198 -25.48 -25.65 14.88
C SER A 198 -25.40 -24.14 14.64
N ALA A 199 -26.04 -23.36 15.53
CA ALA A 199 -26.01 -21.90 15.45
C ALA A 199 -24.60 -21.34 15.69
N GLU A 200 -23.85 -21.99 16.57
CA GLU A 200 -22.45 -21.69 16.87
C GLU A 200 -21.56 -21.89 15.64
N TYR A 201 -21.70 -23.03 14.94
CA TYR A 201 -20.95 -23.29 13.71
C TYR A 201 -21.30 -22.29 12.60
N GLN A 202 -22.59 -21.99 12.40
CA GLN A 202 -23.02 -20.98 11.43
C GLN A 202 -22.46 -19.59 11.76
N GLY A 203 -22.43 -19.23 13.05
CA GLY A 203 -21.80 -18.00 13.53
C GLY A 203 -20.29 -17.96 13.27
N ALA A 204 -19.59 -19.05 13.50
CA ALA A 204 -18.16 -19.19 13.22
C ALA A 204 -17.86 -19.07 11.72
N ALA A 205 -18.64 -19.75 10.87
CA ALA A 205 -18.50 -19.67 9.43
C ALA A 205 -18.76 -18.26 8.88
N ALA A 206 -19.77 -17.56 9.43
CA ALA A 206 -20.05 -16.17 9.08
C ALA A 206 -18.91 -15.22 9.51
N ALA A 207 -18.38 -15.40 10.72
CA ALA A 207 -17.23 -14.62 11.20
C ALA A 207 -15.97 -14.88 10.35
N LEU A 208 -15.74 -16.13 9.92
CA LEU A 208 -14.65 -16.49 9.02
C LEU A 208 -14.78 -15.78 7.67
N ALA A 209 -15.97 -15.81 7.07
CA ALA A 209 -16.25 -15.14 5.80
C ALA A 209 -16.03 -13.62 5.91
N TYR A 210 -16.45 -13.02 7.03
CA TYR A 210 -16.23 -11.60 7.32
C TYR A 210 -14.74 -11.26 7.44
N GLU A 211 -13.96 -12.00 8.22
CA GLU A 211 -12.52 -11.76 8.34
C GLU A 211 -11.78 -11.95 7.01
N HIS A 212 -12.17 -12.95 6.21
CA HIS A 212 -11.60 -13.15 4.89
C HIS A 212 -11.93 -11.99 3.94
N GLN A 213 -13.15 -11.42 4.02
CA GLN A 213 -13.52 -10.22 3.28
C GLN A 213 -12.66 -9.01 3.70
N LEU A 214 -12.39 -8.83 5.00
CA LEU A 214 -11.49 -7.78 5.48
C LEU A 214 -10.08 -7.94 4.91
N TYR A 215 -9.56 -9.17 4.88
CA TYR A 215 -8.27 -9.48 4.25
C TYR A 215 -8.26 -9.10 2.76
N GLN A 216 -9.30 -9.48 2.02
CA GLN A 216 -9.42 -9.14 0.59
C GLN A 216 -9.48 -7.63 0.32
N LEU A 217 -10.04 -6.85 1.24
CA LEU A 217 -10.09 -5.39 1.15
C LEU A 217 -8.76 -4.73 1.55
N ALA A 218 -7.99 -5.36 2.43
CA ALA A 218 -6.74 -4.84 2.94
C ALA A 218 -5.55 -5.13 2.01
N ILE A 219 -5.48 -6.34 1.44
CA ILE A 219 -4.34 -6.80 0.64
C ILE A 219 -3.96 -5.90 -0.54
N PRO A 220 -4.88 -5.25 -1.29
CA PRO A 220 -4.50 -4.37 -2.40
C PRO A 220 -3.81 -3.07 -1.95
N ARG A 221 -3.89 -2.74 -0.66
CA ARG A 221 -3.27 -1.54 -0.06
C ARG A 221 -1.95 -1.87 0.63
N ALA A 222 -1.60 -3.14 0.74
CA ALA A 222 -0.35 -3.58 1.34
C ALA A 222 0.81 -3.37 0.36
N ALA A 223 2.00 -3.07 0.89
CA ALA A 223 3.23 -3.17 0.11
C ALA A 223 3.73 -4.61 0.15
N THR A 224 4.08 -5.15 -1.01
CA THR A 224 4.63 -6.49 -1.15
C THR A 224 6.01 -6.41 -1.79
N CYS A 225 6.98 -7.15 -1.27
CA CYS A 225 8.31 -7.23 -1.89
C CYS A 225 9.00 -8.56 -1.57
N GLN A 226 10.16 -8.79 -2.17
CA GLN A 226 11.02 -9.94 -1.92
C GLN A 226 12.23 -9.50 -1.12
N LEU A 227 12.54 -10.23 -0.04
CA LEU A 227 13.66 -9.94 0.86
C LEU A 227 14.53 -11.19 1.04
N LEU A 228 15.82 -11.00 1.31
CA LEU A 228 16.70 -12.04 1.82
C LEU A 228 16.74 -11.98 3.34
N VAL A 229 16.30 -13.06 3.98
CA VAL A 229 16.26 -13.20 5.44
C VAL A 229 17.16 -14.35 5.87
N ALA A 230 17.81 -14.22 7.03
CA ALA A 230 18.69 -15.26 7.54
C ALA A 230 17.91 -16.53 7.90
N GLN A 231 18.46 -17.69 7.57
CA GLN A 231 18.01 -18.97 8.08
C GLN A 231 18.37 -19.07 9.58
N SER A 232 17.49 -19.65 10.39
CA SER A 232 17.75 -19.89 11.81
C SER A 232 19.03 -20.69 12.01
N ASP A 233 19.83 -20.29 13.01
CA ASP A 233 21.10 -20.92 13.38
C ASP A 233 22.14 -21.02 12.25
N SER A 234 22.03 -20.17 11.22
CA SER A 234 22.91 -20.18 10.07
C SER A 234 23.20 -18.77 9.53
N GLN A 235 24.28 -18.65 8.76
CA GLN A 235 24.58 -17.46 7.97
C GLN A 235 23.94 -17.50 6.57
N ARG A 236 23.27 -18.62 6.23
CA ARG A 236 22.56 -18.75 4.96
C ARG A 236 21.38 -17.80 4.91
N LYS A 237 21.06 -17.29 3.71
CA LYS A 237 19.93 -16.42 3.46
C LYS A 237 18.92 -17.12 2.56
N VAL A 238 17.65 -16.86 2.81
CA VAL A 238 16.51 -17.40 2.08
C VAL A 238 15.73 -16.24 1.49
N LEU A 239 15.39 -16.35 0.21
CA LEU A 239 14.51 -15.40 -0.46
C LEU A 239 13.08 -15.65 -0.01
N VAL A 240 12.42 -14.62 0.51
CA VAL A 240 11.05 -14.70 1.02
C VAL A 240 10.17 -13.61 0.43
N ASP A 241 8.89 -13.91 0.24
CA ASP A 241 7.87 -12.90 -0.01
C ASP A 241 7.49 -12.21 1.31
N ALA A 242 7.51 -10.89 1.29
CA ALA A 242 7.20 -10.03 2.41
C ALA A 242 5.95 -9.18 2.12
N LEU A 243 5.18 -8.90 3.17
CA LEU A 243 3.99 -8.07 3.12
C LEU A 243 3.97 -7.09 4.28
N PHE A 244 3.73 -5.83 3.97
CA PHE A 244 3.65 -4.74 4.95
C PHE A 244 2.31 -4.03 4.84
N LEU A 245 1.59 -3.87 5.95
CA LEU A 245 0.32 -3.14 5.95
C LEU A 245 0.09 -2.30 7.20
N ASN A 246 -0.81 -1.33 7.04
CA ASN A 246 -1.46 -0.65 8.15
C ASN A 246 -2.83 -1.30 8.40
N GLU A 247 -2.97 -1.97 9.54
CA GLU A 247 -4.20 -2.66 9.93
C GLU A 247 -5.04 -1.72 10.82
N GLN A 248 -6.19 -1.31 10.30
CA GLN A 248 -7.13 -0.48 11.06
C GLN A 248 -8.03 -1.29 12.00
N HIS A 249 -8.29 -2.56 11.65
CA HIS A 249 -9.14 -3.45 12.41
C HIS A 249 -8.37 -4.76 12.61
N ALA A 250 -8.04 -5.09 13.85
CA ALA A 250 -7.33 -6.33 14.14
C ALA A 250 -8.15 -7.55 13.69
N SER A 251 -7.61 -8.32 12.75
CA SER A 251 -8.15 -9.63 12.33
C SER A 251 -7.37 -10.75 13.01
N GLY A 252 -8.08 -11.76 13.51
CA GLY A 252 -7.46 -12.92 14.14
C GLY A 252 -6.72 -13.81 13.14
N LEU A 253 -7.20 -13.86 11.90
CA LEU A 253 -6.68 -14.77 10.87
C LEU A 253 -5.87 -14.09 9.76
N PHE A 254 -5.65 -12.77 9.81
CA PHE A 254 -4.93 -12.05 8.76
C PHE A 254 -3.61 -12.74 8.37
N LYS A 255 -2.81 -13.12 9.38
CA LYS A 255 -1.52 -13.79 9.16
C LYS A 255 -1.68 -15.13 8.45
N ILE A 256 -2.77 -15.85 8.74
CA ILE A 256 -3.09 -17.15 8.13
C ILE A 256 -3.40 -16.96 6.65
N PHE A 257 -4.27 -16.01 6.34
CA PHE A 257 -4.64 -15.70 4.96
C PHE A 257 -3.43 -15.23 4.16
N ALA A 258 -2.61 -14.34 4.71
CA ALA A 258 -1.40 -13.86 4.03
C ALA A 258 -0.37 -14.98 3.78
N ARG A 259 -0.09 -15.84 4.78
CA ARG A 259 0.86 -16.97 4.63
C ARG A 259 0.40 -18.03 3.63
N ASN A 260 -0.90 -18.08 3.33
CA ASN A 260 -1.48 -19.00 2.36
C ASN A 260 -1.95 -18.32 1.07
N ASP A 261 -1.64 -17.02 0.85
CA ASP A 261 -1.99 -16.35 -0.40
C ASP A 261 -1.04 -16.76 -1.53
N ARG A 262 -1.35 -17.90 -2.15
CA ARG A 262 -0.66 -18.42 -3.34
C ARG A 262 -0.94 -17.59 -4.60
N THR A 263 -1.94 -16.72 -4.58
CA THR A 263 -2.34 -15.95 -5.77
C THR A 263 -1.45 -14.73 -5.93
N ARG A 264 -1.29 -13.94 -4.86
CA ARG A 264 -0.60 -12.64 -4.88
C ARG A 264 0.87 -12.71 -4.48
N SER A 265 1.28 -13.75 -3.74
CA SER A 265 2.72 -13.99 -3.54
C SER A 265 3.40 -14.31 -4.87
N TRP A 266 4.63 -13.83 -5.05
CA TRP A 266 5.40 -14.06 -6.27
C TRP A 266 5.90 -15.50 -6.33
N SER A 267 6.45 -16.01 -5.22
CA SER A 267 6.96 -17.39 -5.12
C SER A 267 5.85 -18.45 -5.14
N LYS A 268 4.58 -18.03 -5.06
CA LYS A 268 3.41 -18.90 -4.87
C LYS A 268 3.46 -19.69 -3.57
N ASN A 269 4.28 -19.27 -2.59
CA ASN A 269 4.38 -19.86 -1.26
C ASN A 269 3.86 -18.93 -0.16
N GLY A 270 3.04 -17.94 -0.51
CA GLY A 270 2.44 -17.00 0.44
C GLY A 270 3.47 -16.03 1.03
N PHE A 271 3.02 -15.14 1.89
CA PHE A 271 3.88 -14.13 2.50
C PHE A 271 4.51 -14.66 3.79
N THR A 272 5.78 -15.06 3.72
CA THR A 272 6.54 -15.58 4.85
C THR A 272 6.77 -14.49 5.89
N LEU A 273 7.20 -13.29 5.48
CA LEU A 273 7.46 -12.16 6.38
C LEU A 273 6.27 -11.20 6.35
N LEU A 274 5.75 -10.86 7.52
CA LEU A 274 4.64 -9.92 7.71
C LEU A 274 5.08 -8.79 8.63
N GLY A 275 4.93 -7.54 8.18
CA GLY A 275 5.04 -6.35 9.01
C GLY A 275 3.69 -5.67 9.14
N ILE A 276 3.12 -5.67 10.34
CA ILE A 276 1.79 -5.11 10.61
C ILE A 276 1.93 -3.92 11.54
N TYR A 277 1.42 -2.78 11.10
CA TYR A 277 1.35 -1.56 11.90
C TYR A 277 -0.09 -1.24 12.28
N ARG A 278 -0.31 -0.94 13.57
CA ARG A 278 -1.60 -0.60 14.18
C ARG A 278 -1.46 0.70 14.97
N PRO A 279 -1.69 1.87 14.35
CA PRO A 279 -1.48 3.16 15.02
C PRO A 279 -2.37 3.36 16.25
N GLN A 280 -3.54 2.71 16.31
CA GLN A 280 -4.47 2.82 17.44
C GLN A 280 -3.98 2.08 18.70
N GLU A 281 -3.01 1.17 18.56
CA GLU A 281 -2.46 0.34 19.64
C GLU A 281 -1.15 0.91 20.20
N GLN A 282 -0.85 2.19 19.95
CA GLN A 282 0.47 2.77 20.20
C GLN A 282 0.94 2.61 21.66
N GLY A 283 2.09 1.95 21.82
CA GLY A 283 2.70 1.69 23.12
C GLY A 283 2.09 0.51 23.90
N THR A 284 1.17 -0.26 23.33
CA THR A 284 0.74 -1.55 23.91
C THR A 284 1.75 -2.67 23.62
N GLY A 285 2.62 -2.46 22.63
CA GLY A 285 3.56 -3.45 22.08
C GLY A 285 2.98 -4.25 20.90
N ASN A 286 1.69 -4.07 20.60
CA ASN A 286 1.00 -4.67 19.45
C ASN A 286 0.83 -3.69 18.28
N ASP A 287 1.31 -2.45 18.44
CA ASP A 287 1.32 -1.39 17.44
C ASP A 287 2.26 -1.66 16.28
N VAL A 288 3.40 -2.31 16.51
CA VAL A 288 4.24 -2.85 15.44
C VAL A 288 4.52 -4.31 15.73
N VAL A 289 4.15 -5.17 14.79
CA VAL A 289 4.44 -6.60 14.83
C VAL A 289 5.13 -7.01 13.53
N ILE A 290 6.35 -7.50 13.64
CA ILE A 290 7.10 -8.09 12.52
C ILE A 290 7.19 -9.58 12.80
N SER A 291 6.74 -10.43 11.90
CA SER A 291 6.75 -11.87 12.12
C SER A 291 7.08 -12.65 10.87
N VAL A 292 7.68 -13.81 11.04
CA VAL A 292 7.94 -14.78 9.97
C VAL A 292 7.13 -16.05 10.22
N ASP A 293 6.84 -16.82 9.17
CA ASP A 293 6.30 -18.17 9.32
C ASP A 293 7.33 -19.05 10.05
N PRO A 294 7.03 -19.57 11.26
CA PRO A 294 7.95 -20.43 11.99
C PRO A 294 8.37 -21.67 11.19
N LYS A 295 7.54 -22.15 10.26
CA LYS A 295 7.84 -23.33 9.42
C LYS A 295 8.89 -23.06 8.36
N SER A 296 9.14 -21.80 7.99
CA SER A 296 10.12 -21.48 6.95
C SER A 296 11.56 -21.59 7.45
N GLY A 297 11.77 -21.76 8.76
CA GLY A 297 13.10 -21.89 9.36
C GLY A 297 13.96 -20.63 9.20
N VAL A 298 13.33 -19.45 9.09
CA VAL A 298 14.00 -18.16 9.02
C VAL A 298 13.95 -17.44 10.35
N SER A 299 14.87 -16.50 10.57
CA SER A 299 15.02 -15.76 11.82
C SER A 299 15.04 -14.25 11.56
N LEU A 300 14.32 -13.51 12.41
CA LEU A 300 14.34 -12.04 12.43
C LEU A 300 15.46 -11.47 13.30
N GLN A 301 16.39 -12.28 13.80
CA GLN A 301 17.43 -11.85 14.74
C GLN A 301 18.24 -10.65 14.21
N ASN A 302 18.63 -10.66 12.93
CA ASN A 302 19.38 -9.54 12.32
C ASN A 302 18.55 -8.24 12.28
N ILE A 303 17.24 -8.35 12.05
CA ILE A 303 16.32 -7.20 12.07
C ILE A 303 16.13 -6.71 13.50
N TRP A 304 15.96 -7.62 14.47
CA TRP A 304 15.86 -7.28 15.89
C TRP A 304 17.10 -6.55 16.40
N GLN A 305 18.30 -7.04 16.07
CA GLN A 305 19.56 -6.38 16.44
C GLN A 305 19.66 -4.98 15.84
N ALA A 306 19.25 -4.81 14.58
CA ALA A 306 19.23 -3.51 13.93
C ALA A 306 18.24 -2.54 14.59
N LEU A 307 17.04 -3.02 14.96
CA LEU A 307 16.03 -2.23 15.67
C LEU A 307 16.54 -1.79 17.05
N GLU A 308 17.12 -2.71 17.82
CA GLU A 308 17.70 -2.38 19.13
C GLU A 308 18.86 -1.38 19.04
N GLN A 309 19.68 -1.47 18.00
CA GLN A 309 20.74 -0.48 17.73
C GLN A 309 20.14 0.90 17.40
N GLU A 310 19.15 0.97 16.53
CA GLU A 310 18.52 2.24 16.15
C GLU A 310 17.76 2.87 17.33
N GLU A 311 17.10 2.06 18.18
CA GLU A 311 16.54 2.55 19.45
C GLU A 311 17.61 3.23 20.30
N ASN A 312 18.76 2.58 20.49
CA ASN A 312 19.83 3.15 21.31
C ASN A 312 20.35 4.48 20.75
N VAL A 313 20.42 4.61 19.41
CA VAL A 313 20.74 5.88 18.74
C VAL A 313 19.68 6.93 19.03
N ARG A 314 18.40 6.61 18.87
CA ARG A 314 17.28 7.55 19.11
C ARG A 314 17.10 7.96 20.56
N TRP A 315 17.40 7.07 21.49
CA TRP A 315 17.44 7.37 22.92
C TRP A 315 18.69 8.17 23.32
N ASN A 316 19.70 8.29 22.46
CA ASN A 316 20.92 9.06 22.69
C ASN A 316 21.59 8.76 24.05
N GLY A 317 21.66 7.47 24.40
CA GLY A 317 22.23 7.00 25.68
C GLY A 317 21.36 7.19 26.92
N GLN A 318 20.12 7.67 26.78
CA GLN A 318 19.18 7.91 27.88
C GLN A 318 18.10 6.83 28.01
N ARG A 319 18.29 5.67 27.35
CA ARG A 319 17.30 4.59 27.37
C ARG A 319 17.16 4.05 28.81
N PRO A 320 15.94 3.98 29.39
CA PRO A 320 15.76 3.52 30.77
C PRO A 320 16.13 2.05 30.95
N CYS A 321 16.89 1.75 32.01
CA CYS A 321 17.41 0.40 32.33
C CYS A 321 17.30 0.04 33.83
N ASP A 322 16.53 0.79 34.62
CA ASP A 322 16.39 0.61 36.08
C ASP A 322 15.53 -0.59 36.47
N LYS A 323 14.58 -0.98 35.62
CA LYS A 323 13.67 -2.12 35.81
C LYS A 323 13.59 -2.93 34.51
N PRO A 324 14.66 -3.65 34.14
CA PRO A 324 14.71 -4.38 32.88
C PRO A 324 13.61 -5.44 32.78
N ARG A 325 12.95 -5.52 31.63
CA ARG A 325 12.05 -6.62 31.32
C ARG A 325 12.87 -7.89 31.10
N LEU A 326 12.41 -8.99 31.68
CA LEU A 326 13.02 -10.30 31.50
C LEU A 326 12.76 -10.83 30.08
N LEU A 327 13.73 -10.66 29.18
CA LEU A 327 13.78 -11.29 27.85
C LEU A 327 14.97 -12.22 27.74
N ARG A 328 14.84 -13.30 26.96
CA ARG A 328 15.92 -14.28 26.79
C ARG A 328 17.17 -13.64 26.17
N SER A 329 17.03 -12.75 25.19
CA SER A 329 18.16 -12.05 24.56
C SER A 329 18.89 -11.07 25.49
N TYR A 330 18.27 -10.66 26.60
CA TYR A 330 18.81 -9.73 27.59
C TYR A 330 19.08 -10.39 28.94
N ASN A 331 19.10 -11.72 29.01
CA ASN A 331 19.25 -12.46 30.27
C ASN A 331 20.38 -13.49 30.17
N ASN A 332 21.15 -13.66 31.24
CA ASN A 332 22.12 -14.74 31.39
C ASN A 332 21.78 -15.60 32.63
N GLU A 333 22.60 -16.61 32.94
CA GLU A 333 22.36 -17.50 34.10
C GLU A 333 22.32 -16.75 35.45
N SER A 334 22.92 -15.56 35.52
CA SER A 334 23.00 -14.71 36.71
C SER A 334 21.92 -13.62 36.76
N GLY A 335 21.03 -13.55 35.76
CA GLY A 335 19.99 -12.53 35.64
C GLY A 335 20.18 -11.56 34.46
N PRO A 336 19.41 -10.46 34.42
CA PRO A 336 19.44 -9.50 33.32
C PRO A 336 20.86 -8.98 33.06
N LEU A 337 21.22 -8.79 31.79
CA LEU A 337 22.50 -8.20 31.42
C LEU A 337 22.61 -6.77 31.96
N PRO A 338 23.81 -6.31 32.35
CA PRO A 338 24.04 -4.90 32.67
C PRO A 338 23.57 -4.02 31.50
N SER A 339 22.86 -2.93 31.77
CA SER A 339 22.25 -2.02 30.77
C SER A 339 21.07 -2.58 29.95
N SER A 340 20.47 -3.70 30.36
CA SER A 340 19.22 -4.17 29.74
C SER A 340 18.13 -3.10 29.85
N PRO A 341 17.45 -2.75 28.75
CA PRO A 341 16.42 -1.71 28.78
C PRO A 341 15.16 -2.20 29.52
N ASN A 342 14.37 -1.26 30.04
CA ASN A 342 13.09 -1.56 30.68
C ASN A 342 12.08 -2.15 29.69
N GLN A 343 12.09 -1.65 28.45
CA GLN A 343 11.22 -2.12 27.36
C GLN A 343 12.05 -2.33 26.08
N PRO A 344 12.72 -3.49 25.94
CA PRO A 344 13.29 -3.94 24.68
C PRO A 344 12.20 -4.38 23.69
N TRP A 345 12.56 -4.42 22.40
CA TRP A 345 11.81 -5.14 21.37
C TRP A 345 11.68 -6.61 21.79
N TRP A 346 10.44 -7.12 21.73
CA TRP A 346 10.16 -8.52 22.04
C TRP A 346 10.86 -9.45 21.04
N ASP A 347 11.39 -10.58 21.50
CA ASP A 347 12.25 -11.49 20.73
C ASP A 347 11.68 -12.92 20.60
N ASP A 348 10.41 -13.11 20.97
CA ASP A 348 9.75 -14.42 21.07
C ASP A 348 10.55 -15.45 21.88
N ALA A 349 11.01 -15.04 23.07
CA ALA A 349 11.82 -15.88 23.95
C ALA A 349 13.07 -16.44 23.24
N GLY A 350 13.69 -15.60 22.40
CA GLY A 350 14.90 -15.88 21.63
C GLY A 350 14.69 -16.77 20.40
N SER A 351 13.45 -17.06 20.00
CA SER A 351 13.19 -17.74 18.71
C SER A 351 13.33 -16.78 17.52
N TYR A 352 13.14 -15.48 17.76
CA TYR A 352 13.14 -14.41 16.76
C TYR A 352 12.20 -14.68 15.58
N THR A 353 11.09 -15.40 15.80
CA THR A 353 10.04 -15.58 14.78
C THR A 353 8.99 -14.48 14.81
N LEU A 354 8.92 -13.73 15.91
CA LEU A 354 8.04 -12.58 16.10
C LEU A 354 8.75 -11.50 16.90
N LEU A 355 8.73 -10.29 16.37
CA LEU A 355 9.17 -9.06 17.03
C LEU A 355 7.97 -8.18 17.31
N GLY A 356 7.89 -7.67 18.54
CA GLY A 356 6.86 -6.74 18.98
C GLY A 356 7.49 -5.46 19.54
N ALA A 357 6.84 -4.33 19.30
CA ALA A 357 7.33 -3.03 19.74
C ALA A 357 7.51 -2.96 21.27
N PRO A 358 8.49 -2.19 21.75
CA PRO A 358 8.57 -1.79 23.15
C PRO A 358 7.26 -1.21 23.68
N LYS A 359 6.83 -1.66 24.87
CA LYS A 359 5.63 -1.12 25.52
C LYS A 359 5.90 0.26 26.13
N ARG A 360 4.84 0.99 26.44
CA ARG A 360 4.91 2.23 27.21
C ARG A 360 5.62 2.00 28.55
N LEU A 361 6.49 2.93 28.92
CA LEU A 361 7.19 2.95 30.20
C LEU A 361 6.23 3.32 31.34
N GLU A 362 6.61 3.01 32.59
CA GLU A 362 5.83 3.41 33.78
C GLU A 362 5.65 4.94 33.87
N SER A 363 6.58 5.72 33.31
CA SER A 363 6.51 7.18 33.22
C SER A 363 5.40 7.68 32.28
N GLY A 364 4.78 6.81 31.50
CA GLY A 364 3.80 7.15 30.46
C GLY A 364 4.41 7.46 29.10
N GLU A 365 5.74 7.54 28.98
CA GLU A 365 6.45 7.71 27.71
C GLU A 365 6.44 6.43 26.87
N LEU A 366 6.44 6.56 25.54
CA LEU A 366 6.55 5.40 24.64
C LEU A 366 7.91 4.71 24.83
N GLY A 367 7.91 3.37 24.90
CA GLY A 367 9.16 2.61 25.02
C GLY A 367 10.00 2.61 23.74
N SER A 368 9.34 2.79 22.59
CA SER A 368 10.00 2.91 21.29
C SER A 368 10.10 4.36 20.87
N LYS A 369 11.25 4.75 20.31
CA LYS A 369 11.47 6.03 19.65
C LYS A 369 11.45 5.94 18.12
N LEU A 370 11.17 4.75 17.60
CA LEU A 370 11.17 4.48 16.16
C LEU A 370 9.78 4.73 15.57
N ASP A 371 9.75 5.44 14.46
CA ASP A 371 8.58 5.59 13.62
C ASP A 371 8.48 4.46 12.60
N TRP A 372 7.26 4.00 12.33
CA TRP A 372 7.01 2.91 11.39
C TRP A 372 7.47 3.23 9.97
N TRP A 373 7.18 4.44 9.48
CA TRP A 373 7.44 4.85 8.10
C TRP A 373 8.85 5.38 7.91
N GLN A 374 9.38 6.11 8.89
CA GLN A 374 10.67 6.78 8.78
C GLN A 374 11.85 5.91 9.22
N ASP A 375 11.62 4.91 10.08
CA ASP A 375 12.71 4.16 10.71
C ASP A 375 12.57 2.66 10.47
N ILE A 376 11.45 2.06 10.88
CA ILE A 376 11.28 0.61 10.92
C ILE A 376 11.21 0.01 9.50
N LEU A 377 10.33 0.51 8.64
CA LEU A 377 10.22 0.04 7.26
C LEU A 377 11.51 0.23 6.45
N PRO A 378 12.15 1.42 6.45
CA PRO A 378 13.46 1.60 5.83
C PRO A 378 14.51 0.63 6.35
N LEU A 379 14.53 0.36 7.66
CA LEU A 379 15.51 -0.55 8.25
C LEU A 379 15.30 -2.01 7.78
N ILE A 380 14.05 -2.47 7.73
CA ILE A 380 13.73 -3.81 7.20
C ILE A 380 14.12 -3.91 5.73
N TRP A 381 13.80 -2.89 4.93
CA TRP A 381 14.21 -2.83 3.52
C TRP A 381 15.72 -2.82 3.35
N GLN A 382 16.42 -2.03 4.17
CA GLN A 382 17.87 -1.95 4.16
C GLN A 382 18.49 -3.32 4.45
N LYS A 383 18.07 -3.99 5.53
CA LYS A 383 18.62 -5.30 5.94
C LYS A 383 18.22 -6.45 5.02
N GLY A 384 17.00 -6.43 4.51
CA GLY A 384 16.45 -7.50 3.68
C GLY A 384 16.81 -7.39 2.20
N PHE A 385 17.04 -6.17 1.69
CA PHE A 385 17.24 -5.93 0.26
C PHE A 385 18.54 -5.17 -0.04
N VAL A 386 18.68 -3.94 0.45
CA VAL A 386 19.75 -3.01 0.03
C VAL A 386 21.15 -3.50 0.44
N ASP A 387 21.34 -3.89 1.72
CA ASP A 387 22.63 -4.39 2.25
C ASP A 387 23.08 -5.68 1.55
N ASN A 388 22.14 -6.44 0.98
CA ASN A 388 22.44 -7.67 0.25
C ASN A 388 22.79 -7.39 -1.22
N LEU A 389 22.13 -6.41 -1.83
CA LEU A 389 22.20 -6.15 -3.26
C LEU A 389 23.27 -5.12 -3.62
N THR A 390 23.22 -3.92 -3.04
CA THR A 390 24.04 -2.77 -3.46
C THR A 390 25.55 -3.04 -3.46
N PRO A 391 26.14 -3.76 -2.48
CA PRO A 391 27.57 -4.09 -2.52
C PRO A 391 27.98 -4.99 -3.71
N ARG A 392 27.02 -5.66 -4.36
CA ARG A 392 27.23 -6.55 -5.52
C ARG A 392 26.98 -5.84 -6.85
N LEU A 393 26.57 -4.58 -6.81
CA LEU A 393 26.25 -3.80 -7.99
C LEU A 393 27.25 -2.64 -8.14
N GLU A 394 27.58 -2.34 -9.38
CA GLU A 394 28.35 -1.15 -9.75
C GLU A 394 27.46 -0.26 -10.61
N GLN A 395 27.35 1.02 -10.23
CA GLN A 395 26.68 2.02 -11.05
C GLN A 395 27.63 2.50 -12.14
N VAL A 396 27.37 2.09 -13.37
CA VAL A 396 28.20 2.43 -14.55
C VAL A 396 27.90 3.85 -15.02
N TYR A 397 26.62 4.22 -15.03
CA TYR A 397 26.18 5.52 -15.48
C TYR A 397 24.95 5.99 -14.71
N ASN A 398 24.88 7.28 -14.45
CA ASN A 398 23.70 7.93 -13.91
C ASN A 398 23.64 9.37 -14.41
N THR A 399 22.47 9.79 -14.89
CA THR A 399 22.28 11.18 -15.28
C THR A 399 22.31 12.07 -14.03
N GLN A 400 23.40 12.83 -13.84
CA GLN A 400 23.55 13.75 -12.72
C GLN A 400 22.84 15.08 -13.01
N MET A 401 22.09 15.58 -12.02
CA MET A 401 21.39 16.87 -12.01
C MET A 401 20.58 17.19 -13.26
N LEU A 402 19.27 16.92 -13.18
CA LEU A 402 18.32 17.19 -14.25
C LEU A 402 17.35 18.30 -13.85
N ASN A 403 17.02 19.15 -14.81
CA ASN A 403 15.87 20.05 -14.69
C ASN A 403 14.58 19.24 -14.67
N GLU A 404 13.53 19.81 -14.08
CA GLU A 404 12.22 19.18 -14.01
C GLU A 404 11.71 18.80 -15.42
N GLY A 405 11.35 17.52 -15.61
CA GLY A 405 10.82 16.98 -16.87
C GLY A 405 11.81 16.30 -17.80
N GLN A 406 13.12 16.32 -17.51
CA GLN A 406 14.12 15.61 -18.32
C GLN A 406 14.15 14.10 -18.05
N LYS A 407 14.47 13.31 -19.09
CA LYS A 407 14.54 11.85 -19.01
C LYS A 407 15.81 11.38 -18.31
N ARG A 408 15.65 10.49 -17.33
CA ARG A 408 16.79 9.91 -16.59
C ARG A 408 17.25 8.60 -17.22
N VAL A 409 18.56 8.42 -17.30
CA VAL A 409 19.16 7.14 -17.69
C VAL A 409 20.06 6.66 -16.56
N CYS A 410 19.77 5.47 -16.05
CA CYS A 410 20.55 4.83 -15.00
C CYS A 410 21.07 3.48 -15.50
N VAL A 411 22.34 3.16 -15.25
CA VAL A 411 22.94 1.89 -15.66
C VAL A 411 23.69 1.26 -14.53
N TRP A 412 23.38 -0.01 -14.31
CA TRP A 412 23.99 -0.87 -13.32
C TRP A 412 24.60 -2.10 -13.98
N ARG A 413 25.61 -2.66 -13.35
CA ARG A 413 26.12 -3.99 -13.67
C ARG A 413 26.46 -4.76 -12.42
N TRP A 414 26.52 -6.08 -12.53
CA TRP A 414 27.07 -6.91 -11.48
C TRP A 414 28.57 -6.64 -11.31
N SER A 415 29.03 -6.47 -10.07
CA SER A 415 30.43 -6.08 -9.78
C SER A 415 31.41 -7.25 -9.84
N GLN A 416 30.93 -8.50 -9.70
CA GLN A 416 31.77 -9.70 -9.74
C GLN A 416 31.95 -10.22 -11.18
N PRO A 417 33.16 -10.19 -11.76
CA PRO A 417 33.40 -10.70 -13.11
C PRO A 417 33.34 -12.23 -13.24
N ASP A 418 33.62 -13.01 -12.18
CA ASP A 418 33.50 -14.48 -12.24
C ASP A 418 32.05 -14.93 -12.03
N SER A 419 31.41 -15.36 -13.12
CA SER A 419 30.02 -15.83 -13.15
C SER A 419 29.74 -17.03 -12.23
N ARG A 420 30.76 -17.85 -11.91
CA ARG A 420 30.60 -18.97 -10.96
C ARG A 420 30.43 -18.47 -9.54
N LEU A 421 31.16 -17.42 -9.16
CA LEU A 421 31.03 -16.79 -7.85
C LEU A 421 29.67 -16.10 -7.71
N GLN A 422 29.17 -15.49 -8.79
CA GLN A 422 27.82 -14.93 -8.86
C GLN A 422 26.72 -15.99 -8.66
N GLN A 423 26.83 -17.15 -9.32
CA GLN A 423 25.84 -18.24 -9.16
C GLN A 423 25.79 -18.81 -7.73
N SER A 424 26.91 -18.78 -7.01
CA SER A 424 26.96 -19.22 -5.61
C SER A 424 26.50 -18.16 -4.59
N ASP A 425 26.33 -16.91 -5.02
CA ASP A 425 25.92 -15.80 -4.17
C ASP A 425 24.38 -15.74 -4.07
N THR A 426 23.84 -15.89 -2.87
CA THR A 426 22.40 -15.80 -2.60
C THR A 426 21.79 -14.46 -3.00
N SER A 427 22.60 -13.40 -3.08
CA SER A 427 22.18 -12.06 -3.49
C SER A 427 21.74 -12.02 -4.95
N SER A 428 22.23 -12.94 -5.78
CA SER A 428 21.82 -13.07 -7.19
C SER A 428 20.33 -13.40 -7.33
N TYR A 429 19.74 -14.11 -6.37
CA TYR A 429 18.31 -14.44 -6.40
C TYR A 429 17.41 -13.20 -6.35
N LEU A 430 17.87 -12.08 -5.79
CA LEU A 430 17.09 -10.84 -5.76
C LEU A 430 16.90 -10.25 -7.16
N VAL A 431 17.88 -10.42 -8.06
CA VAL A 431 17.90 -9.82 -9.40
C VAL A 431 16.74 -10.31 -10.27
N ASP A 432 16.23 -11.50 -9.98
CA ASP A 432 15.15 -12.12 -10.75
C ASP A 432 13.76 -11.81 -10.20
N THR A 433 13.68 -10.96 -9.17
CA THR A 433 12.43 -10.64 -8.48
C THR A 433 11.74 -9.39 -9.06
N PRO A 434 10.41 -9.31 -8.97
CA PRO A 434 9.66 -8.08 -9.26
C PRO A 434 10.13 -6.89 -8.42
N SER A 435 10.57 -7.13 -7.17
CA SER A 435 11.11 -6.08 -6.30
C SER A 435 12.37 -5.45 -6.85
N PHE A 436 13.24 -6.23 -7.49
CA PHE A 436 14.42 -5.70 -8.17
C PHE A 436 14.09 -4.89 -9.41
N GLN A 437 13.12 -5.35 -10.21
CA GLN A 437 12.63 -4.58 -11.36
C GLN A 437 12.06 -3.22 -10.92
N ALA A 438 11.21 -3.23 -9.88
CA ALA A 438 10.64 -2.00 -9.32
C ALA A 438 11.73 -1.10 -8.69
N TRP A 439 12.69 -1.68 -7.96
CA TRP A 439 13.82 -0.94 -7.42
C TRP A 439 14.64 -0.28 -8.54
N LEU A 440 14.96 -1.01 -9.61
CA LEU A 440 15.63 -0.45 -10.79
C LEU A 440 14.82 0.68 -11.42
N ALA A 441 13.50 0.53 -11.59
CA ALA A 441 12.63 1.61 -12.06
C ALA A 441 12.71 2.84 -11.15
N GLY A 442 12.83 2.64 -9.83
CA GLY A 442 13.02 3.72 -8.86
C GLY A 442 14.38 4.41 -8.94
N THR A 443 15.45 3.71 -9.36
CA THR A 443 16.80 4.31 -9.48
C THR A 443 16.90 5.37 -10.57
N SER A 444 16.01 5.35 -11.58
CA SER A 444 15.87 6.39 -12.60
C SER A 444 14.77 7.41 -12.29
N GLN A 445 14.32 7.50 -11.03
CA GLN A 445 13.44 8.57 -10.54
C GLN A 445 14.20 9.65 -9.77
N THR A 446 13.49 10.70 -9.34
CA THR A 446 14.02 11.82 -8.52
C THR A 446 14.63 11.36 -7.22
N THR A 447 13.94 10.45 -6.55
CA THR A 447 14.25 9.94 -5.22
C THR A 447 14.27 8.42 -5.29
N PRO A 448 15.40 7.76 -4.99
CA PRO A 448 15.45 6.30 -4.98
C PRO A 448 14.53 5.75 -3.88
N PRO A 449 13.96 4.55 -4.06
CA PRO A 449 13.06 3.96 -3.09
C PRO A 449 13.82 3.56 -1.82
N VAL A 450 13.36 4.06 -0.68
CA VAL A 450 13.93 3.78 0.65
C VAL A 450 13.05 2.82 1.47
N THR A 451 11.80 2.60 1.05
CA THR A 451 10.88 1.62 1.63
C THR A 451 10.21 0.77 0.54
N PRO A 452 9.57 -0.36 0.92
CA PRO A 452 8.76 -1.14 -0.01
C PRO A 452 7.54 -0.37 -0.56
N TYR A 453 7.07 0.67 0.14
CA TYR A 453 5.96 1.51 -0.33
C TYR A 453 6.39 2.53 -1.40
N ASP A 454 7.68 2.85 -1.47
CA ASP A 454 8.23 3.75 -2.48
C ASP A 454 8.51 3.03 -3.81
N LEU A 455 8.38 1.70 -3.84
CA LEU A 455 8.58 0.92 -5.06
C LEU A 455 7.51 1.30 -6.10
N PRO A 456 7.93 1.66 -7.33
CA PRO A 456 7.00 1.89 -8.43
C PRO A 456 6.08 0.70 -8.64
N GLN A 457 4.79 0.96 -8.85
CA GLN A 457 3.82 -0.09 -9.15
C GLN A 457 4.13 -0.74 -10.51
N ALA A 458 3.87 -2.04 -10.64
CA ALA A 458 4.22 -2.83 -11.82
C ALA A 458 3.53 -2.38 -13.11
N ASP A 459 2.42 -1.65 -13.03
CA ASP A 459 1.70 -1.06 -14.17
C ASP A 459 2.29 0.29 -14.63
N ARG A 460 3.29 0.83 -13.91
CA ARG A 460 3.93 2.12 -14.21
C ARG A 460 5.28 2.00 -14.91
N PHE A 461 5.77 0.78 -15.12
CA PHE A 461 7.01 0.52 -15.83
C PHE A 461 6.91 -0.77 -16.64
N ASP A 462 7.72 -0.87 -17.68
CA ASP A 462 7.87 -2.05 -18.51
C ASP A 462 9.25 -2.64 -18.26
N ALA A 463 9.32 -3.94 -17.98
CA ALA A 463 10.57 -4.65 -17.73
C ALA A 463 10.70 -5.88 -18.63
N TRP A 464 11.84 -6.02 -19.32
CA TRP A 464 12.13 -7.20 -20.12
C TRP A 464 13.63 -7.47 -20.21
N TRP A 465 13.97 -8.74 -20.44
CA TRP A 465 15.33 -9.16 -20.69
C TRP A 465 15.65 -9.07 -22.19
N GLN A 466 16.82 -8.53 -22.48
CA GLN A 466 17.42 -8.52 -23.80
C GLN A 466 18.80 -9.14 -23.70
N SER A 467 18.87 -10.43 -24.03
CA SER A 467 20.02 -11.28 -23.69
C SER A 467 20.31 -11.20 -22.17
N ASP A 468 21.49 -10.72 -21.77
CA ASP A 468 21.89 -10.58 -20.35
C ASP A 468 21.66 -9.18 -19.76
N VAL A 469 20.99 -8.28 -20.49
CA VAL A 469 20.64 -6.94 -20.01
C VAL A 469 19.15 -6.87 -19.71
N LEU A 470 18.80 -6.58 -18.45
CA LEU A 470 17.46 -6.21 -18.04
C LEU A 470 17.26 -4.74 -18.35
N VAL A 471 16.22 -4.44 -19.13
CA VAL A 471 15.79 -3.08 -19.41
C VAL A 471 14.52 -2.81 -18.63
N VAL A 472 14.48 -1.69 -17.92
CA VAL A 472 13.31 -1.21 -17.17
C VAL A 472 12.99 0.22 -17.58
N GLY A 473 11.95 0.41 -18.38
CA GLY A 473 11.52 1.71 -18.89
C GLY A 473 10.27 2.22 -18.18
N HIS A 474 10.19 3.53 -17.93
CA HIS A 474 8.98 4.20 -17.43
C HIS A 474 8.87 5.61 -18.02
N GLN A 475 7.78 6.32 -17.71
CA GLN A 475 7.50 7.64 -18.28
C GLN A 475 8.58 8.71 -18.02
N GLN A 476 9.38 8.57 -16.96
CA GLN A 476 10.37 9.58 -16.56
C GLN A 476 11.82 9.16 -16.82
N GLY A 477 12.07 7.92 -17.21
CA GLY A 477 13.43 7.42 -17.37
C GLY A 477 13.50 5.95 -17.77
N VAL A 478 14.73 5.47 -17.86
CA VAL A 478 15.06 4.07 -18.14
C VAL A 478 16.25 3.65 -17.28
N SER A 479 16.17 2.43 -16.75
CA SER A 479 17.25 1.76 -16.05
C SER A 479 17.68 0.51 -16.80
N LEU A 480 19.00 0.34 -16.96
CA LEU A 480 19.61 -0.84 -17.57
C LEU A 480 20.40 -1.60 -16.50
N PHE A 481 20.32 -2.92 -16.50
CA PHE A 481 21.11 -3.76 -15.61
C PHE A 481 21.72 -4.95 -16.37
N SER A 482 23.04 -5.13 -16.30
CA SER A 482 23.71 -6.31 -16.86
C SER A 482 24.10 -7.31 -15.77
N ARG A 483 23.77 -8.60 -15.98
CA ARG A 483 24.25 -9.70 -15.11
C ARG A 483 25.75 -9.94 -15.25
N SER A 484 26.33 -9.61 -16.40
CA SER A 484 27.78 -9.73 -16.65
C SER A 484 28.49 -8.40 -16.43
N ALA A 485 29.65 -8.44 -15.77
CA ALA A 485 30.49 -7.26 -15.54
C ALA A 485 31.02 -6.67 -16.86
N ASP A 486 31.34 -7.54 -17.83
CA ASP A 486 31.91 -7.17 -19.12
C ASP A 486 30.94 -7.57 -20.25
N ASN A 487 29.85 -6.80 -20.38
CA ASN A 487 28.85 -7.00 -21.42
C ASN A 487 28.90 -5.87 -22.47
N PRO A 488 29.46 -6.10 -23.68
CA PRO A 488 29.56 -5.06 -24.70
C PRO A 488 28.18 -4.59 -25.21
N ALA A 489 27.12 -5.39 -25.05
CA ALA A 489 25.77 -4.97 -25.42
C ALA A 489 25.25 -3.85 -24.50
N LEU A 490 25.73 -3.77 -23.25
CA LEU A 490 25.32 -2.73 -22.31
C LEU A 490 25.72 -1.34 -22.80
N ASP A 491 26.93 -1.20 -23.35
CA ASP A 491 27.45 0.07 -23.86
C ASP A 491 26.65 0.56 -25.07
N GLY A 492 26.31 -0.34 -26.00
CA GLY A 492 25.46 -0.04 -27.14
C GLY A 492 24.08 0.47 -26.71
N LEU A 493 23.43 -0.24 -25.78
CA LEU A 493 22.11 0.15 -25.25
C LEU A 493 22.14 1.45 -24.45
N LEU A 494 23.22 1.72 -23.71
CA LEU A 494 23.41 3.00 -23.03
C LEU A 494 23.47 4.17 -24.03
N VAL A 495 24.23 4.03 -25.12
CA VAL A 495 24.31 5.05 -26.17
C VAL A 495 22.94 5.32 -26.79
N VAL A 496 22.14 4.27 -27.04
CA VAL A 496 20.76 4.41 -27.53
C VAL A 496 19.91 5.18 -26.52
N ALA A 497 19.90 4.75 -25.25
CA ALA A 497 19.10 5.37 -24.20
C ALA A 497 19.40 6.86 -24.03
N GLN A 498 20.69 7.25 -24.01
CA GLN A 498 21.13 8.65 -23.92
C GLN A 498 20.70 9.47 -25.13
N ARG A 499 20.80 8.92 -26.34
CA ARG A 499 20.38 9.62 -27.57
C ARG A 499 18.88 9.88 -27.57
N ILE A 500 18.06 8.88 -27.26
CA ILE A 500 16.60 9.04 -27.22
C ILE A 500 16.18 9.96 -26.06
N ALA A 501 16.88 9.91 -24.92
CA ALA A 501 16.65 10.83 -23.80
C ALA A 501 16.93 12.30 -24.22
N THR A 502 18.07 12.54 -24.88
CA THR A 502 18.45 13.87 -25.40
C THR A 502 17.43 14.37 -26.42
N LEU A 503 16.95 13.49 -27.30
CA LEU A 503 15.91 13.80 -28.28
C LEU A 503 14.58 14.17 -27.59
N SER A 504 14.20 13.42 -26.56
CA SER A 504 13.00 13.72 -25.76
C SER A 504 13.11 15.05 -25.04
N ASP A 505 14.26 15.34 -24.44
CA ASP A 505 14.51 16.57 -23.71
C ASP A 505 14.53 17.79 -24.66
N GLY A 506 15.19 17.66 -25.81
CA GLY A 506 15.17 18.67 -26.87
C GLY A 506 13.75 18.96 -27.35
N TYR A 507 12.93 17.92 -27.51
CA TYR A 507 11.52 18.06 -27.86
C TYR A 507 10.71 18.77 -26.76
N ALA A 508 10.93 18.43 -25.49
CA ALA A 508 10.26 19.09 -24.36
C ALA A 508 10.65 20.58 -24.24
N ALA A 509 11.93 20.91 -24.45
CA ALA A 509 12.42 22.28 -24.49
C ALA A 509 11.78 23.08 -25.64
N PHE A 510 11.68 22.47 -26.83
CA PHE A 510 11.00 23.06 -27.98
C PHE A 510 9.52 23.34 -27.71
N LEU A 511 8.78 22.39 -27.10
CA LEU A 511 7.39 22.62 -26.70
C LEU A 511 7.24 23.76 -25.69
N THR A 512 8.20 23.90 -24.77
CA THR A 512 8.20 25.00 -23.80
C THR A 512 8.46 26.35 -24.47
N GLN A 513 9.41 26.40 -25.42
CA GLN A 513 9.68 27.58 -26.23
C GLN A 513 8.45 27.99 -27.03
N ILE A 514 7.77 27.04 -27.67
CA ILE A 514 6.53 27.27 -28.39
C ILE A 514 5.45 27.86 -27.46
N ARG A 515 5.24 27.28 -26.28
CA ARG A 515 4.26 27.81 -25.31
C ARG A 515 4.55 29.25 -24.92
N GLU A 516 5.80 29.61 -24.71
CA GLU A 516 6.19 30.99 -24.38
C GLU A 516 5.99 31.95 -25.55
N ILE A 517 6.26 31.51 -26.77
CA ILE A 517 5.93 32.27 -27.98
C ILE A 517 4.40 32.48 -28.07
N PHE A 518 3.60 31.43 -27.87
CA PHE A 518 2.14 31.52 -27.85
C PHE A 518 1.58 32.43 -26.76
N LYS A 519 2.21 32.51 -25.59
CA LYS A 519 1.79 33.47 -24.54
C LYS A 519 2.02 34.93 -24.95
N LYS A 520 3.02 35.19 -25.81
CA LYS A 520 3.37 36.55 -26.26
C LYS A 520 2.47 37.03 -27.40
N TRP A 521 2.06 36.13 -28.29
CA TRP A 521 1.30 36.47 -29.49
C TRP A 521 -0.03 37.20 -29.24
N PRO A 522 -0.89 36.81 -28.27
CA PRO A 522 -2.10 37.58 -27.95
C PRO A 522 -1.82 39.01 -27.46
N LYS A 523 -0.70 39.22 -26.75
CA LYS A 523 -0.29 40.55 -26.28
C LYS A 523 0.22 41.41 -27.44
N GLN A 524 1.00 40.82 -28.36
CA GLN A 524 1.47 41.49 -29.56
C GLN A 524 0.32 41.84 -30.52
N LEU A 525 -0.65 40.94 -30.72
CA LEU A 525 -1.87 41.20 -31.49
C LEU A 525 -2.72 42.33 -30.89
N LYS A 526 -2.76 42.47 -29.56
CA LYS A 526 -3.44 43.58 -28.87
C LYS A 526 -2.65 44.91 -28.92
N GLN A 527 -1.31 44.87 -28.83
CA GLN A 527 -0.45 46.06 -28.80
C GLN A 527 -0.14 46.64 -30.19
N TYR A 528 0.02 45.78 -31.21
CA TYR A 528 0.41 46.15 -32.57
C TYR A 528 -0.73 45.91 -33.57
N ALA A 529 -1.95 46.31 -33.23
CA ALA A 529 -3.12 46.22 -34.10
C ALA A 529 -2.97 46.93 -35.47
N SER A 530 -1.83 47.59 -35.74
CA SER A 530 -1.50 48.30 -36.97
C SER A 530 -0.27 47.78 -37.74
N ALA A 531 0.52 46.83 -37.23
CA ALA A 531 1.88 46.60 -37.78
C ALA A 531 2.49 45.21 -37.58
N ILE A 532 1.72 44.11 -37.56
CA ILE A 532 2.33 42.80 -37.82
C ILE A 532 2.41 42.66 -39.34
N GLU A 533 3.60 42.84 -39.91
CA GLU A 533 3.84 42.62 -41.33
C GLU A 533 3.79 41.12 -41.64
N ASP A 534 3.07 40.73 -42.70
CA ASP A 534 2.88 39.35 -43.17
C ASP A 534 4.21 38.57 -43.23
N LYS A 535 5.27 39.25 -43.67
CA LYS A 535 6.65 38.72 -43.73
C LYS A 535 7.24 38.35 -42.38
N GLN A 536 7.03 39.15 -41.34
CA GLN A 536 7.61 38.89 -40.02
C GLN A 536 6.99 37.63 -39.40
N TRP A 537 5.69 37.44 -39.63
CA TRP A 537 4.98 36.22 -39.21
C TRP A 537 5.45 34.99 -39.98
N GLU A 538 5.51 35.07 -41.30
CA GLU A 538 6.01 33.98 -42.15
C GLU A 538 7.43 33.57 -41.75
N GLU A 539 8.30 34.53 -41.43
CA GLU A 539 9.67 34.27 -40.94
C GLU A 539 9.68 33.59 -39.57
N GLU A 540 8.83 34.00 -38.62
CA GLU A 540 8.73 33.38 -37.30
C GLU A 540 8.17 31.95 -37.35
N ILE A 541 7.12 31.70 -38.14
CA ILE A 541 6.56 30.35 -38.37
C ILE A 541 7.53 29.47 -39.15
N PHE A 542 8.22 30.02 -40.15
CA PHE A 542 9.24 29.29 -40.89
C PHE A 542 10.41 28.91 -39.96
N ALA A 543 10.88 29.84 -39.13
CA ALA A 543 11.90 29.55 -38.12
C ALA A 543 11.45 28.48 -37.12
N LEU A 544 10.17 28.50 -36.70
CA LEU A 544 9.58 27.47 -35.85
C LEU A 544 9.51 26.10 -36.54
N ARG A 545 9.10 26.05 -37.82
CA ARG A 545 9.08 24.80 -38.63
C ARG A 545 10.49 24.25 -38.84
N VAL A 546 11.47 25.11 -39.12
CA VAL A 546 12.88 24.71 -39.26
C VAL A 546 13.43 24.20 -37.92
N ASN A 547 13.13 24.87 -36.81
CA ASN A 547 13.53 24.41 -35.47
C ASN A 547 12.86 23.07 -35.10
N ALA A 548 11.57 22.91 -35.41
CA ALA A 548 10.85 21.64 -35.26
C ALA A 548 11.52 20.51 -36.05
N LEU A 549 11.84 20.75 -37.33
CA LEU A 549 12.53 19.77 -38.18
C LEU A 549 13.92 19.45 -37.64
N ASN A 550 14.66 20.45 -37.18
CA ASN A 550 15.98 20.24 -36.59
C ASN A 550 15.90 19.40 -35.31
N VAL A 551 14.96 19.68 -34.41
CA VAL A 551 14.78 18.89 -33.17
C VAL A 551 14.28 17.47 -33.46
N LEU A 552 13.47 17.28 -34.50
CA LEU A 552 12.95 15.95 -34.86
C LEU A 552 13.96 15.10 -35.64
N ASN A 553 14.83 15.73 -36.45
CA ASN A 553 15.85 15.08 -37.28
C ASN A 553 17.27 15.14 -36.67
N SER A 554 17.47 15.76 -35.50
CA SER A 554 18.80 15.92 -34.89
C SER A 554 19.45 14.61 -34.47
N SER A 555 18.77 13.47 -34.57
CA SER A 555 19.29 12.18 -34.12
C SER A 555 18.80 11.05 -35.02
N GLU A 556 19.74 10.29 -35.60
CA GLU A 556 19.44 8.99 -36.21
C GLU A 556 18.85 8.08 -35.12
N THR A 557 17.62 7.63 -35.35
CA THR A 557 16.89 6.70 -34.46
C THR A 557 17.01 5.24 -34.90
N LEU A 558 17.71 5.01 -36.02
CA LEU A 558 18.08 3.71 -36.55
C LEU A 558 19.49 3.36 -36.07
N PHE A 559 19.62 2.17 -35.52
CA PHE A 559 20.83 1.68 -34.89
C PHE A 559 21.31 0.38 -35.56
N SER A 560 22.52 -0.02 -35.20
CA SER A 560 23.26 -1.08 -35.89
C SER A 560 22.69 -2.48 -35.64
N THR A 561 22.04 -2.69 -34.49
CA THR A 561 21.49 -4.00 -34.10
C THR A 561 19.97 -3.96 -33.94
N ALA A 562 19.31 -5.11 -34.10
CA ALA A 562 17.87 -5.25 -33.86
C ALA A 562 17.51 -4.91 -32.40
N ASP A 563 18.40 -5.27 -31.49
CA ASP A 563 18.34 -5.04 -30.06
C ASP A 563 18.34 -3.54 -29.69
N GLU A 564 19.22 -2.75 -30.31
CA GLU A 564 19.24 -1.29 -30.15
C GLU A 564 17.99 -0.63 -30.75
N ASN A 565 17.54 -1.11 -31.92
CA ASN A 565 16.34 -0.60 -32.58
C ASN A 565 15.07 -0.87 -31.75
N ARG A 566 14.98 -2.04 -31.12
CA ARG A 566 13.86 -2.38 -30.23
C ARG A 566 13.78 -1.45 -29.03
N LEU A 567 14.92 -1.18 -28.37
CA LEU A 567 14.99 -0.23 -27.26
C LEU A 567 14.56 1.18 -27.73
N SER A 568 15.09 1.63 -28.87
CA SER A 568 14.77 2.92 -29.47
C SER A 568 13.27 3.09 -29.73
N GLU A 569 12.63 2.11 -30.37
CA GLU A 569 11.20 2.14 -30.67
C GLU A 569 10.37 2.20 -29.40
N MET A 570 10.70 1.36 -28.42
CA MET A 570 9.95 1.31 -27.17
C MET A 570 10.07 2.60 -26.36
N LEU A 571 11.26 3.17 -26.21
CA LEU A 571 11.43 4.46 -25.52
C LEU A 571 10.72 5.60 -26.25
N GLN A 572 10.73 5.60 -27.60
CA GLN A 572 9.99 6.58 -28.39
C GLN A 572 8.48 6.47 -28.17
N HIS A 573 7.93 5.26 -28.07
CA HIS A 573 6.52 5.05 -27.74
C HIS A 573 6.21 5.47 -26.30
N GLN A 574 6.97 4.98 -25.34
CA GLN A 574 6.74 5.20 -23.90
C GLN A 574 6.87 6.68 -23.49
N TRP A 575 7.74 7.44 -24.18
CA TRP A 575 7.88 8.89 -23.96
C TRP A 575 7.03 9.73 -24.91
N GLY A 576 6.21 9.09 -25.76
CA GLY A 576 5.25 9.73 -26.65
C GLY A 576 5.89 10.50 -27.79
N LEU A 577 7.12 10.19 -28.19
CA LEU A 577 7.81 10.86 -29.30
C LEU A 577 7.20 10.50 -30.66
N HIS A 578 6.69 9.27 -30.81
CA HIS A 578 6.08 8.81 -32.07
C HIS A 578 4.76 9.56 -32.36
N ASP A 579 3.83 9.56 -31.42
CA ASP A 579 2.52 10.22 -31.59
C ASP A 579 2.63 11.74 -31.69
N ARG A 580 3.58 12.34 -30.95
CA ARG A 580 3.76 13.79 -30.90
C ARG A 580 4.38 14.33 -32.19
N ARG A 581 5.17 13.55 -32.93
CA ARG A 581 5.74 13.94 -34.24
C ARG A 581 4.67 14.22 -35.29
N GLY A 582 3.66 13.34 -35.40
CA GLY A 582 2.54 13.53 -36.33
C GLY A 582 1.61 14.67 -35.92
N ALA A 583 1.35 14.81 -34.61
CA ALA A 583 0.50 15.87 -34.09
C ALA A 583 1.14 17.28 -34.18
N LEU A 584 2.46 17.41 -34.07
CA LEU A 584 3.13 18.70 -34.08
C LEU A 584 2.95 19.45 -35.41
N PHE A 585 3.17 18.81 -36.55
CA PHE A 585 3.04 19.48 -37.85
C PHE A 585 1.59 19.87 -38.15
N SER A 586 0.63 19.00 -37.84
CA SER A 586 -0.79 19.35 -37.98
C SER A 586 -1.22 20.50 -37.07
N GLN A 587 -0.66 20.61 -35.87
CA GLN A 587 -0.88 21.77 -34.99
C GLN A 587 -0.25 23.04 -35.54
N LEU A 588 1.00 22.99 -36.03
CA LEU A 588 1.67 24.13 -36.66
C LEU A 588 0.92 24.62 -37.90
N ASP A 589 0.41 23.71 -38.74
CA ASP A 589 -0.36 24.05 -39.93
C ASP A 589 -1.72 24.67 -39.60
N ARG A 590 -2.41 24.13 -38.59
CA ARG A 590 -3.67 24.72 -38.10
C ARG A 590 -3.45 26.13 -37.52
N LEU A 591 -2.31 26.35 -36.87
CA LEU A 591 -1.95 27.65 -36.31
C LEU A 591 -1.59 28.67 -37.39
N ASP A 592 -0.85 28.24 -38.42
CA ASP A 592 -0.58 29.04 -39.62
C ASP A 592 -1.89 29.50 -40.28
N GLN A 593 -2.85 28.58 -40.46
CA GLN A 593 -4.18 28.88 -41.00
C GLN A 593 -4.96 29.89 -40.15
N LEU A 594 -5.06 29.68 -38.83
CA LEU A 594 -5.78 30.60 -37.93
C LEU A 594 -5.18 32.02 -37.94
N MET A 595 -3.87 32.11 -38.12
CA MET A 595 -3.19 33.40 -38.15
C MET A 595 -3.31 34.10 -39.51
N GLN A 596 -3.21 33.36 -40.62
CA GLN A 596 -3.53 33.87 -41.95
C GLN A 596 -4.98 34.37 -42.01
N ASP A 597 -5.92 33.69 -41.35
CA ASP A 597 -7.30 34.14 -41.15
C ASP A 597 -7.38 35.44 -40.32
N ALA A 598 -6.58 35.57 -39.26
CA ALA A 598 -6.54 36.78 -38.45
C ALA A 598 -5.93 37.98 -39.20
N ILE A 599 -4.82 37.78 -39.92
CA ILE A 599 -4.13 38.77 -40.75
C ILE A 599 -5.01 39.19 -41.92
N SER A 600 -5.67 38.24 -42.60
CA SER A 600 -6.59 38.54 -43.70
C SER A 600 -7.82 39.32 -43.21
N ARG A 601 -8.40 38.98 -42.05
CA ARG A 601 -9.47 39.77 -41.41
C ARG A 601 -9.00 41.17 -41.05
N GLN A 602 -7.76 41.33 -40.57
CA GLN A 602 -7.18 42.64 -40.27
C GLN A 602 -6.93 43.46 -41.55
N ASN A 603 -6.38 42.86 -42.61
CA ASN A 603 -6.15 43.50 -43.90
C ASN A 603 -7.46 43.89 -44.59
N ALA A 604 -8.50 43.04 -44.48
CA ALA A 604 -9.86 43.36 -44.91
C ALA A 604 -10.46 44.53 -44.10
N ARG A 605 -10.20 44.59 -42.78
CA ARG A 605 -10.56 45.74 -41.94
C ARG A 605 -9.79 47.00 -42.33
N ARG A 606 -8.50 46.88 -42.69
CA ARG A 606 -7.67 47.98 -43.20
C ARG A 606 -8.13 48.48 -44.57
N HIS A 607 -8.53 47.60 -45.48
CA HIS A 607 -9.13 47.97 -46.76
C HIS A 607 -10.52 48.61 -46.58
N ARG A 608 -11.30 48.17 -45.59
CA ARG A 608 -12.51 48.89 -45.17
C ARG A 608 -12.19 50.26 -44.58
N ILE A 609 -11.13 50.40 -43.77
CA ILE A 609 -10.73 51.67 -43.14
C ILE A 609 -10.07 52.63 -44.15
N TYR A 610 -9.32 52.15 -45.14
CA TYR A 610 -8.80 52.97 -46.24
C TYR A 610 -9.88 53.29 -47.30
N GLY A 611 -10.86 52.41 -47.47
CA GLY A 611 -12.11 52.72 -48.18
C GLY A 611 -13.01 53.70 -47.41
N SER A 612 -12.95 53.72 -46.08
CA SER A 612 -13.71 54.64 -45.23
C SER A 612 -12.93 55.87 -44.76
N LEU A 613 -11.64 56.01 -45.07
CA LEU A 613 -10.85 57.21 -44.80
C LEU A 613 -11.13 58.34 -45.79
N PHE A 614 -11.97 58.10 -46.80
CA PHE A 614 -12.67 59.15 -47.57
C PHE A 614 -14.11 59.42 -47.09
N SER A 615 -14.55 58.83 -45.97
CA SER A 615 -15.89 59.06 -45.44
C SER A 615 -15.88 59.16 -43.90
N ALA A 616 -15.90 60.40 -43.41
CA ALA A 616 -16.15 60.83 -42.02
C ALA A 616 -15.02 60.53 -41.01
N LEU A 617 -14.31 61.47 -40.37
CA LEU A 617 -14.72 62.76 -39.80
C LEU A 617 -16.09 62.69 -39.11
N GLY A 618 -16.13 62.02 -37.95
CA GLY A 618 -17.28 62.09 -37.05
C GLY A 618 -17.27 61.00 -35.98
N MET A 619 -17.06 61.43 -34.72
CA MET A 619 -17.56 60.81 -33.48
C MET A 619 -16.88 59.48 -33.06
N GLY A 620 -16.15 59.37 -31.94
CA GLY A 620 -16.22 60.13 -30.69
C GLY A 620 -17.55 59.83 -29.99
N ILE A 621 -17.53 58.94 -28.98
CA ILE A 621 -18.68 58.42 -28.18
C ILE A 621 -19.20 57.05 -28.64
N ALA A 622 -18.45 55.99 -28.31
CA ALA A 622 -18.96 54.61 -28.19
C ALA A 622 -18.06 53.72 -27.29
N ALA A 623 -17.35 54.33 -26.33
CA ALA A 623 -16.38 53.61 -25.49
C ALA A 623 -17.00 52.91 -24.27
N SER A 624 -18.33 52.97 -24.06
CA SER A 624 -18.97 52.46 -22.84
C SER A 624 -19.91 51.26 -23.00
N HIS A 625 -20.18 50.77 -24.22
CA HIS A 625 -21.08 49.62 -24.43
C HIS A 625 -20.42 48.37 -25.04
N VAL A 626 -19.09 48.35 -25.16
CA VAL A 626 -18.32 47.18 -25.63
C VAL A 626 -17.71 46.37 -24.48
N TRP A 627 -17.81 46.85 -23.23
CA TRP A 627 -17.08 46.23 -22.11
C TRP A 627 -17.78 45.02 -21.48
N GLU A 628 -19.11 44.88 -21.59
CA GLU A 628 -19.82 43.76 -20.96
C GLU A 628 -19.72 42.42 -21.71
N PRO A 629 -19.78 42.34 -23.05
CA PRO A 629 -19.60 41.07 -23.77
C PRO A 629 -18.15 40.54 -23.71
N VAL A 630 -17.18 41.44 -23.50
CA VAL A 630 -15.76 41.07 -23.33
C VAL A 630 -15.49 40.55 -21.92
N ARG A 631 -16.30 40.95 -20.91
CA ARG A 631 -16.18 40.44 -19.55
C ARG A 631 -16.60 38.97 -19.46
N ASP A 632 -17.66 38.58 -20.15
CA ASP A 632 -18.18 37.20 -20.10
C ASP A 632 -17.33 36.19 -20.89
N ILE A 633 -16.52 36.65 -21.84
CA ILE A 633 -15.49 35.83 -22.53
C ILE A 633 -14.18 35.74 -21.71
N LEU A 634 -13.92 36.71 -20.83
CA LEU A 634 -12.70 36.74 -20.00
C LEU A 634 -12.86 36.03 -18.63
N THR A 635 -14.07 35.60 -18.26
CA THR A 635 -14.36 34.91 -16.99
C THR A 635 -14.65 33.41 -17.14
N THR A 636 -14.54 32.85 -18.35
CA THR A 636 -14.68 31.41 -18.60
C THR A 636 -13.48 30.66 -18.01
N ASN A 637 -13.71 29.85 -16.97
CA ASN A 637 -12.69 29.14 -16.20
C ASN A 637 -11.98 28.07 -17.06
N GLU A 638 -10.69 27.80 -16.79
CA GLU A 638 -9.81 26.82 -17.44
C GLU A 638 -10.45 25.42 -17.59
N TYR A 639 -11.38 25.05 -16.70
CA TYR A 639 -12.10 23.77 -16.73
C TYR A 639 -13.17 23.67 -17.85
N GLU A 640 -13.80 24.78 -18.26
CA GLU A 640 -14.78 24.78 -19.36
C GLU A 640 -14.10 24.72 -20.74
N TRP A 641 -12.91 25.33 -20.86
CA TRP A 641 -12.07 25.17 -22.04
C TRP A 641 -11.58 23.73 -22.21
N GLN A 642 -11.28 23.04 -21.11
CA GLN A 642 -10.92 21.62 -21.12
C GLN A 642 -12.13 20.71 -21.40
N LEU A 643 -13.33 21.04 -20.92
CA LEU A 643 -14.56 20.31 -21.23
C LEU A 643 -14.96 20.42 -22.71
N MET A 644 -14.82 21.59 -23.34
CA MET A 644 -15.06 21.76 -24.78
C MET A 644 -14.06 21.00 -25.67
N LEU A 645 -12.88 20.68 -25.14
CA LEU A 645 -11.85 19.91 -25.85
C LEU A 645 -11.97 18.39 -25.64
N PHE A 646 -12.71 17.91 -24.63
CA PHE A 646 -12.66 16.50 -24.20
C PHE A 646 -13.98 15.75 -23.89
N LYS A 647 -15.19 16.29 -24.12
CA LYS A 647 -16.47 15.52 -24.05
C LYS A 647 -17.37 15.85 -25.23
N GLU A 648 -17.99 14.97 -26.00
CA GLU A 648 -18.15 13.51 -26.06
C GLU A 648 -18.49 13.15 -27.55
N PRO A 649 -18.38 11.87 -27.96
CA PRO A 649 -18.55 11.42 -29.34
C PRO A 649 -20.05 11.39 -29.73
N ASP A 650 -20.35 11.59 -31.01
CA ASP A 650 -21.66 11.43 -31.66
C ASP A 650 -22.74 12.53 -31.46
N VAL A 651 -22.44 13.78 -31.87
CA VAL A 651 -23.50 14.70 -32.30
C VAL A 651 -23.32 15.04 -33.78
N SER A 652 -24.28 14.64 -34.61
CA SER A 652 -24.22 14.84 -36.06
C SER A 652 -24.15 16.33 -36.43
N THR A 653 -23.34 16.64 -37.45
CA THR A 653 -23.09 17.97 -38.00
C THR A 653 -24.35 18.75 -38.40
N GLN A 654 -25.49 18.09 -38.54
CA GLN A 654 -26.76 18.69 -38.93
C GLN A 654 -27.46 19.43 -37.77
N HIS A 655 -27.30 18.97 -36.52
CA HIS A 655 -27.90 19.63 -35.36
C HIS A 655 -27.15 20.92 -34.97
N LEU A 656 -25.83 20.95 -35.21
CA LEU A 656 -25.01 22.16 -35.06
C LEU A 656 -25.30 23.20 -36.15
N ALA A 657 -25.69 22.77 -37.35
CA ALA A 657 -26.13 23.66 -38.43
C ALA A 657 -27.50 24.30 -38.15
N ASP A 658 -28.43 23.57 -37.50
CA ASP A 658 -29.75 24.11 -37.12
C ASP A 658 -29.65 25.16 -36.00
N ILE A 659 -28.75 24.97 -35.02
CA ILE A 659 -28.49 25.96 -33.95
C ILE A 659 -27.81 27.22 -34.52
N ALA A 660 -26.87 27.05 -35.46
CA ALA A 660 -26.25 28.17 -36.18
C ALA A 660 -27.26 28.91 -37.08
N GLY A 661 -28.23 28.20 -37.67
CA GLY A 661 -29.30 28.77 -38.49
C GLY A 661 -30.32 29.60 -37.69
N GLN A 662 -30.66 29.18 -36.47
CA GLN A 662 -31.58 29.94 -35.60
C GLN A 662 -30.92 31.21 -35.02
N SER A 663 -29.61 31.18 -34.77
CA SER A 663 -28.82 32.34 -34.35
C SER A 663 -28.78 33.45 -35.41
N ALA A 664 -28.58 33.07 -36.69
CA ALA A 664 -28.55 34.02 -37.80
C ALA A 664 -29.91 34.68 -38.09
N HIS A 665 -31.04 34.01 -37.75
CA HIS A 665 -32.38 34.57 -37.94
C HIS A 665 -32.74 35.65 -36.91
N PHE A 666 -32.19 35.56 -35.69
CA PHE A 666 -32.36 36.59 -34.65
C PHE A 666 -31.52 37.85 -34.92
N GLU A 667 -30.29 37.70 -35.46
CA GLU A 667 -29.48 38.84 -35.90
C GLU A 667 -30.13 39.62 -37.05
N LEU A 668 -30.79 38.91 -37.99
CA LEU A 668 -31.46 39.55 -39.14
C LEU A 668 -32.71 40.37 -38.72
N ILE A 669 -33.53 39.85 -37.81
CA ILE A 669 -34.72 40.56 -37.29
C ILE A 669 -34.30 41.80 -36.49
N THR A 670 -33.21 41.69 -35.72
CA THR A 670 -32.68 42.80 -34.92
C THR A 670 -32.10 43.90 -35.82
N LEU A 671 -31.41 43.53 -36.91
CA LEU A 671 -30.91 44.45 -37.93
C LEU A 671 -32.05 45.17 -38.67
N VAL A 672 -33.14 44.48 -38.99
CA VAL A 672 -34.32 45.07 -39.66
C VAL A 672 -35.05 46.06 -38.75
N VAL A 673 -35.18 45.77 -37.45
CA VAL A 673 -35.75 46.73 -36.47
C VAL A 673 -34.83 47.94 -36.29
N PHE A 674 -33.51 47.75 -36.27
CA PHE A 674 -32.53 48.84 -36.17
C PHE A 674 -32.55 49.76 -37.39
N VAL A 675 -32.68 49.19 -38.60
CA VAL A 675 -32.80 49.93 -39.86
C VAL A 675 -34.15 50.66 -39.94
N ALA A 676 -35.25 50.05 -39.47
CA ALA A 676 -36.58 50.68 -39.44
C ALA A 676 -36.65 51.87 -38.48
N PHE A 677 -36.03 51.78 -37.28
CA PHE A 677 -35.94 52.90 -36.34
C PHE A 677 -34.96 54.00 -36.81
N ALA A 678 -33.86 53.62 -37.48
CA ALA A 678 -32.93 54.57 -38.09
C ALA A 678 -33.57 55.35 -39.26
N LEU A 679 -34.42 54.70 -40.06
CA LEU A 679 -35.22 55.34 -41.12
C LEU A 679 -36.32 56.25 -40.55
N LEU A 680 -37.00 55.85 -39.48
CA LEU A 680 -38.01 56.68 -38.80
C LEU A 680 -37.37 57.94 -38.17
N GLY A 681 -36.18 57.80 -37.58
CA GLY A 681 -35.40 58.91 -37.04
C GLY A 681 -34.84 59.84 -38.12
N PHE A 682 -34.41 59.29 -39.26
CA PHE A 682 -33.93 60.08 -40.41
C PHE A 682 -35.06 60.88 -41.08
N VAL A 683 -36.27 60.32 -41.18
CA VAL A 683 -37.46 61.02 -41.70
C VAL A 683 -37.95 62.10 -40.74
N LEU A 684 -37.89 61.88 -39.43
CA LEU A 684 -38.21 62.90 -38.42
C LEU A 684 -37.17 64.03 -38.38
N PHE A 685 -35.88 63.69 -38.54
CA PHE A 685 -34.78 64.66 -38.58
C PHE A 685 -34.79 65.51 -39.86
N TRP A 686 -35.22 64.97 -40.99
CA TRP A 686 -35.36 65.73 -42.25
C TRP A 686 -36.56 66.69 -42.25
N PHE A 687 -37.63 66.40 -41.49
CA PHE A 687 -38.84 67.24 -41.44
C PHE A 687 -38.81 68.38 -40.42
N PHE A 688 -37.95 68.33 -39.39
CA PHE A 688 -38.06 69.21 -38.21
C PHE A 688 -36.91 70.18 -37.93
N ASP A 689 -35.94 70.38 -38.83
CA ASP A 689 -34.93 71.43 -38.60
C ASP A 689 -34.70 72.38 -39.79
N ILE A 690 -35.79 73.07 -40.16
CA ILE A 690 -35.72 74.49 -40.50
C ILE A 690 -36.37 75.24 -39.33
N ARG A 691 -35.57 75.84 -38.44
CA ARG A 691 -35.75 77.23 -37.98
C ARG A 691 -34.75 77.63 -36.88
N SER A 692 -34.14 78.80 -37.13
CA SER A 692 -33.78 79.85 -36.15
C SER A 692 -32.62 79.54 -35.20
N GLN A 693 -31.76 80.46 -34.78
CA GLN A 693 -31.37 81.86 -35.07
C GLN A 693 -30.22 82.15 -34.07
N GLU A 694 -29.33 83.11 -34.39
CA GLU A 694 -28.65 84.09 -33.49
C GLU A 694 -28.00 83.56 -32.17
N ASP A 695 -26.74 83.76 -31.84
CA ASP A 695 -25.72 84.80 -32.13
C ASP A 695 -24.32 84.19 -32.27
#